data_AF-A0A2E8SRD5-F1
#
_entry.id   AF-A0A2E8SRD5-F1
#
_cell.length_a   1.000
_cell.length_b   1.000
_cell.length_c   1.000
_cell.angle_alpha   90.00
_cell.angle_beta   90.00
_cell.angle_gamma   90.00
#
_symmetry.space_group_name_H-M   'P 1'
#
loop_
_entity.id
_entity.type
_entity.pdbx_description
1 polymer ?
#
loop_
_entity_poly.entity_id
_entity_poly.type
_entity_poly.pdbx_seq_one_letter_code
_entity_poly.pdbx_strand_id
1 'polypeptide(L)'
;MPVADPLDQLQGNLKEARAQSADDLAAARKALQVAAPKLSERLGNLAEAVKRLEEQTNEVTEAVAKDAQTKPEESKELLDQQESINNRLERVKEALRRDANAQDASQKEGRERQRDADDAVAMLEKPPSEAEQSLEAAAKANAPEDQQGSLTTAARHQRELAEALEQLAEHYENVENGEPEKTRADLRAQEEALGIKEQLDEQYAALEQLMELVNKPPAEALKELEEKLKNNPAMQAELERIAEAALQDAQQDLADAAENQQQLAEALKQPLPEDPDPIPMAPKPEQLAQAAQAMAEEMLPQVEEANEAAGIEIEEPLQDAQQALQQAAQQGKAQDAEPEDMAPALNQAAEKLAEAAQTAQEKAEAADTDEARQAAAQAEAAAQQAQAMAEAAENAQATEQAAKQAEAEQFAQMAQAMAEQQIPQMEAQAKAGEAEAAKPLEAAQQALEQAAQQGQQAAEAQKPEQTDQRMTEMAESLKDAAQQLNQAAEAAEQAAAQAETPEQQQAAQAAQQQAEAAAQQAEQMAQQAADGQAPNTEQSLQMEEQMQAQNDQPTRSEVADEQFNVADEVKQASSEISRAARHQERLNNEQAQDLKEAGEQAGQTAEQQAAVAEQIQNKPEEQEAAQQAAAEAAEQLEDQGDQLENAMEAAANPEPKDPAAMAERARDLANNTVPNLENKNEQAQTGAEQELKQAKENLEKAAEKSDEAAQLQQQGKQEEADEKLEEAAEQFEAAAEQFEKAAEKANQTAKDNAGNPEQEQAAQDVQKQASGACKSCQSLGKNAKSGQSNKSSSSGSKPGQEGGNPGQEGGNPGQE
;
A
#
# COMPACT_ATOMS: atom_id res chain seq x y z
N MET A 1 -40.85 6.38 5.96
CA MET A 1 -40.54 6.99 7.27
C MET A 1 -39.03 7.04 7.40
N PRO A 2 -38.40 8.21 7.58
CA PRO A 2 -36.94 8.28 7.59
C PRO A 2 -36.41 7.65 8.89
N VAL A 3 -35.51 6.67 8.73
CA VAL A 3 -34.88 5.89 9.82
C VAL A 3 -33.57 6.54 10.31
N ALA A 4 -33.25 7.75 9.81
CA ALA A 4 -32.03 8.47 10.12
C ALA A 4 -32.02 9.03 11.55
N ASP A 5 -33.11 9.68 11.98
CA ASP A 5 -33.18 10.32 13.30
C ASP A 5 -32.97 9.37 14.50
N PRO A 6 -33.50 8.13 14.52
CA PRO A 6 -33.26 7.20 15.61
C PRO A 6 -31.82 6.67 15.66
N LEU A 7 -31.15 6.53 14.51
CA LEU A 7 -29.77 6.01 14.43
C LEU A 7 -28.75 7.06 14.88
N ASP A 8 -28.93 8.32 14.51
CA ASP A 8 -28.11 9.44 14.99
C ASP A 8 -28.28 9.65 16.50
N GLN A 9 -29.50 9.50 17.03
CA GLN A 9 -29.73 9.50 18.47
C GLN A 9 -29.04 8.32 19.16
N LEU A 10 -29.02 7.13 18.54
CA LEU A 10 -28.36 5.97 19.11
C LEU A 10 -26.83 6.12 19.10
N GLN A 11 -26.26 6.67 18.03
CA GLN A 11 -24.83 6.99 17.93
C GLN A 11 -24.41 8.07 18.93
N GLY A 12 -25.23 9.12 19.09
CA GLY A 12 -25.05 10.16 20.11
C GLY A 12 -25.06 9.58 21.52
N ASN A 13 -26.09 8.79 21.86
CA ASN A 13 -26.21 8.12 23.16
C ASN A 13 -25.06 7.14 23.42
N LEU A 14 -24.58 6.41 22.39
CA LEU A 14 -23.46 5.48 22.52
C LEU A 14 -22.14 6.23 22.77
N LYS A 15 -21.94 7.38 22.11
CA LYS A 15 -20.76 8.24 22.29
C LYS A 15 -20.75 8.86 23.69
N GLU A 16 -21.91 9.30 24.18
CA GLU A 16 -22.09 9.88 25.52
C GLU A 16 -21.90 8.82 26.61
N ALA A 17 -22.43 7.61 26.42
CA ALA A 17 -22.21 6.46 27.32
C ALA A 17 -20.73 6.02 27.34
N ARG A 18 -20.04 6.05 26.19
CA ARG A 18 -18.59 5.78 26.12
C ARG A 18 -17.78 6.84 26.85
N ALA A 19 -18.13 8.12 26.71
CA ALA A 19 -17.46 9.21 27.40
C ALA A 19 -17.66 9.11 28.93
N GLN A 20 -18.89 8.88 29.39
CA GLN A 20 -19.18 8.66 30.81
C GLN A 20 -18.47 7.42 31.37
N SER A 21 -18.44 6.32 30.62
CA SER A 21 -17.70 5.11 31.00
C SER A 21 -16.19 5.35 31.08
N ALA A 22 -15.63 6.15 30.17
CA ALA A 22 -14.21 6.53 30.21
C ALA A 22 -13.88 7.40 31.45
N ASP A 23 -14.75 8.35 31.80
CA ASP A 23 -14.60 9.18 32.99
C ASP A 23 -14.75 8.36 34.28
N ASP A 24 -15.71 7.44 34.34
CA ASP A 24 -15.90 6.53 35.47
C ASP A 24 -14.71 5.56 35.61
N LEU A 25 -14.15 5.06 34.50
CA LEU A 25 -12.93 4.25 34.49
C LEU A 25 -11.71 5.07 34.95
N ALA A 26 -11.58 6.33 34.51
CA ALA A 26 -10.51 7.21 34.95
C ALA A 26 -10.63 7.53 36.45
N ALA A 27 -11.84 7.78 36.95
CA ALA A 27 -12.13 7.98 38.36
C ALA A 27 -11.86 6.71 39.19
N ALA A 28 -12.25 5.52 38.70
CA ALA A 28 -11.96 4.24 39.32
C ALA A 28 -10.46 3.93 39.33
N ARG A 29 -9.74 4.21 38.24
CA ARG A 29 -8.28 4.11 38.17
C ARG A 29 -7.61 5.05 39.17
N LYS A 30 -8.08 6.28 39.29
CA LYS A 30 -7.57 7.26 40.28
C LYS A 30 -7.86 6.83 41.71
N ALA A 31 -9.06 6.29 41.98
CA ALA A 31 -9.41 5.75 43.29
C ALA A 31 -8.58 4.51 43.64
N LEU A 32 -8.33 3.62 42.67
CA LEU A 32 -7.42 2.47 42.83
C LEU A 32 -5.98 2.92 43.02
N GLN A 33 -5.52 3.98 42.35
CA GLN A 33 -4.18 4.54 42.52
C GLN A 33 -3.98 5.16 43.91
N VAL A 34 -5.04 5.69 44.52
CA VAL A 34 -5.03 6.18 45.91
C VAL A 34 -5.12 5.02 46.93
N ALA A 35 -5.84 3.94 46.59
CA ALA A 35 -6.05 2.81 47.49
C ALA A 35 -4.95 1.72 47.39
N ALA A 36 -4.23 1.65 46.28
CA ALA A 36 -3.14 0.71 46.08
C ALA A 36 -1.87 1.24 46.77
N PRO A 37 -1.12 0.38 47.50
CA PRO A 37 0.14 0.80 48.08
C PRO A 37 1.10 1.24 46.98
N LYS A 38 1.85 2.30 47.27
CA LYS A 38 2.83 2.89 46.34
C LYS A 38 3.97 1.91 46.05
N LEU A 39 4.76 2.19 45.01
CA LEU A 39 5.86 1.30 44.63
C LEU A 39 6.94 1.31 45.72
N SER A 40 7.27 2.49 46.25
CA SER A 40 8.13 2.70 47.42
C SER A 40 7.68 1.87 48.64
N GLU A 41 6.38 1.94 48.97
CA GLU A 41 5.79 1.20 50.08
C GLU A 41 5.82 -0.32 49.86
N ARG A 42 5.59 -0.80 48.64
CA ARG A 42 5.65 -2.24 48.31
C ARG A 42 7.07 -2.78 48.46
N LEU A 43 8.06 -2.03 47.96
CA LEU A 43 9.48 -2.36 48.09
C LEU A 43 9.90 -2.39 49.56
N GLY A 44 9.55 -1.38 50.35
CA GLY A 44 9.88 -1.32 51.78
C GLY A 44 9.23 -2.45 52.59
N ASN A 45 7.95 -2.75 52.34
CA ASN A 45 7.25 -3.87 52.99
C ASN A 45 7.85 -5.24 52.61
N LEU A 46 8.43 -5.36 51.41
CA LEU A 46 9.12 -6.58 50.99
C LEU A 46 10.51 -6.66 51.65
N ALA A 47 11.24 -5.55 51.75
CA ALA A 47 12.51 -5.46 52.47
C ALA A 47 12.35 -5.92 53.94
N GLU A 48 11.33 -5.45 54.64
CA GLU A 48 11.03 -5.91 56.01
C GLU A 48 10.72 -7.41 56.08
N ALA A 49 9.99 -7.95 55.10
CA ALA A 49 9.67 -9.37 55.06
C ALA A 49 10.94 -10.22 54.85
N VAL A 50 11.85 -9.76 53.99
CA VAL A 50 13.14 -10.42 53.76
C VAL A 50 14.02 -10.33 55.00
N LYS A 51 14.09 -9.18 55.70
CA LYS A 51 14.83 -9.04 56.98
C LYS A 51 14.33 -10.02 58.04
N ARG A 52 13.00 -10.18 58.17
CA ARG A 52 12.42 -11.18 59.09
C ARG A 52 12.78 -12.61 58.70
N LEU A 53 12.80 -12.92 57.41
CA LEU A 53 13.22 -14.25 56.94
C LEU A 53 14.71 -14.49 57.21
N GLU A 54 15.56 -13.48 57.00
CA GLU A 54 16.99 -13.52 57.34
C GLU A 54 17.20 -13.82 58.83
N GLU A 55 16.49 -13.13 59.72
CA GLU A 55 16.53 -13.36 61.17
C GLU A 55 16.15 -14.81 61.51
N GLN A 56 15.07 -15.34 60.93
CA GLN A 56 14.65 -16.73 61.12
C GLN A 56 15.68 -17.73 60.59
N THR A 57 16.28 -17.47 59.42
CA THR A 57 17.35 -18.30 58.86
C THR A 57 18.56 -18.35 59.79
N ASN A 58 18.94 -17.21 60.40
CA ASN A 58 20.01 -17.15 61.39
C ASN A 58 19.65 -17.92 62.68
N GLU A 59 18.43 -17.81 63.18
CA GLU A 59 17.97 -18.57 64.36
C GLU A 59 18.04 -20.09 64.13
N VAL A 60 17.60 -20.57 62.96
CA VAL A 60 17.70 -21.98 62.58
C VAL A 60 19.17 -22.40 62.44
N THR A 61 20.02 -21.54 61.85
CA THR A 61 21.47 -21.76 61.74
C THR A 61 22.13 -21.95 63.12
N GLU A 62 21.82 -21.09 64.08
CA GLU A 62 22.33 -21.19 65.45
C GLU A 62 21.83 -22.46 66.15
N ALA A 63 20.58 -22.85 65.90
CA ALA A 63 20.01 -24.04 66.50
C ALA A 63 20.65 -25.33 65.96
N VAL A 64 20.91 -25.41 64.64
CA VAL A 64 21.68 -26.52 64.03
C VAL A 64 23.08 -26.63 64.65
N ALA A 65 23.77 -25.50 64.84
CA ALA A 65 25.09 -25.46 65.45
C ALA A 65 25.10 -25.90 66.93
N LYS A 66 24.07 -25.52 67.68
CA LYS A 66 23.95 -25.83 69.11
C LYS A 66 23.54 -27.28 69.39
N ASP A 67 22.60 -27.80 68.60
CA ASP A 67 22.04 -29.14 68.79
C ASP A 67 22.86 -30.22 68.08
N ALA A 68 23.78 -29.82 67.18
CA ALA A 68 24.62 -30.68 66.35
C ALA A 68 23.80 -31.73 65.58
N GLN A 69 22.58 -31.35 65.16
CA GLN A 69 21.64 -32.15 64.42
C GLN A 69 21.06 -31.34 63.26
N THR A 70 20.79 -32.02 62.15
CA THR A 70 20.16 -31.37 61.01
C THR A 70 18.69 -31.09 61.28
N LYS A 71 18.19 -29.98 60.71
CA LYS A 71 16.82 -29.49 60.85
C LYS A 71 16.13 -29.30 59.51
N PRO A 72 15.91 -30.37 58.73
CA PRO A 72 15.48 -30.26 57.34
C PRO A 72 14.06 -29.69 57.19
N GLU A 73 13.14 -29.97 58.13
CA GLU A 73 11.78 -29.44 58.07
C GLU A 73 11.74 -27.92 58.34
N GLU A 74 12.54 -27.41 59.28
CA GLU A 74 12.69 -25.96 59.51
C GLU A 74 13.30 -25.26 58.28
N SER A 75 14.26 -25.90 57.59
CA SER A 75 14.81 -25.37 56.34
C SER A 75 13.80 -25.37 55.18
N LYS A 76 12.88 -26.34 55.12
CA LYS A 76 11.77 -26.32 54.14
C LYS A 76 10.79 -25.19 54.42
N GLU A 77 10.45 -24.94 55.69
CA GLU A 77 9.57 -23.81 56.05
C GLU A 77 10.19 -22.46 55.65
N LEU A 78 11.52 -22.31 55.79
CA LEU A 78 12.24 -21.12 55.31
C LEU A 78 12.21 -21.03 53.78
N LEU A 79 12.35 -22.16 53.08
CA LEU A 79 12.28 -22.21 51.62
C LEU A 79 10.88 -21.79 51.12
N ASP A 80 9.80 -22.31 51.70
CA ASP A 80 8.42 -21.94 51.35
C ASP A 80 8.18 -20.44 51.55
N GLN A 81 8.75 -19.85 52.62
CA GLN A 81 8.69 -18.42 52.86
C GLN A 81 9.50 -17.62 51.83
N GLN A 82 10.69 -18.10 51.43
CA GLN A 82 11.49 -17.50 50.37
C GLN A 82 10.74 -17.53 49.03
N GLU A 83 10.11 -18.65 48.67
CA GLU A 83 9.29 -18.75 47.46
C GLU A 83 8.11 -17.75 47.49
N SER A 84 7.46 -17.58 48.65
CA SER A 84 6.39 -16.58 48.81
C SER A 84 6.90 -15.14 48.58
N ILE A 85 8.10 -14.84 49.09
CA ILE A 85 8.79 -13.57 48.85
C ILE A 85 9.14 -13.42 47.37
N ASN A 86 9.69 -14.45 46.73
CA ASN A 86 10.05 -14.43 45.31
C ASN A 86 8.82 -14.15 44.43
N ASN A 87 7.67 -14.77 44.74
CA ASN A 87 6.40 -14.49 44.06
C ASN A 87 5.93 -13.04 44.21
N ARG A 88 6.14 -12.43 45.39
CA ARG A 88 5.82 -11.01 45.61
C ARG A 88 6.81 -10.10 44.89
N LEU A 89 8.08 -10.49 44.83
CA LEU A 89 9.15 -9.78 44.14
C LEU A 89 8.88 -9.71 42.64
N GLU A 90 8.42 -10.78 42.02
CA GLU A 90 8.05 -10.78 40.59
C GLU A 90 6.93 -9.77 40.27
N ARG A 91 5.95 -9.61 41.17
CA ARG A 91 4.92 -8.57 41.01
C ARG A 91 5.48 -7.15 41.10
N VAL A 92 6.55 -6.96 41.88
CA VAL A 92 7.24 -5.67 41.99
C VAL A 92 8.09 -5.42 40.74
N LYS A 93 8.84 -6.42 40.26
CA LYS A 93 9.58 -6.34 38.98
C LYS A 93 8.64 -6.03 37.81
N GLU A 94 7.46 -6.64 37.78
CA GLU A 94 6.46 -6.34 36.75
C GLU A 94 5.93 -4.91 36.86
N ALA A 95 5.72 -4.41 38.09
CA ALA A 95 5.34 -3.01 38.30
C ALA A 95 6.43 -2.03 37.85
N LEU A 96 7.71 -2.35 38.12
CA LEU A 96 8.88 -1.57 37.66
C LEU A 96 8.93 -1.50 36.13
N ARG A 97 8.80 -2.65 35.45
CA ARG A 97 8.78 -2.71 33.98
C ARG A 97 7.60 -1.95 33.37
N ARG A 98 6.41 -2.04 33.98
CA ARG A 98 5.24 -1.29 33.53
C ARG A 98 5.44 0.22 33.68
N ASP A 99 6.09 0.64 34.76
CA ASP A 99 6.41 2.04 35.01
C ASP A 99 7.41 2.58 33.98
N ALA A 100 8.46 1.82 33.65
CA ALA A 100 9.42 2.11 32.58
C ALA A 100 8.73 2.26 31.21
N ASN A 101 7.90 1.29 30.84
CA ASN A 101 7.19 1.28 29.56
C ASN A 101 6.16 2.41 29.43
N ALA A 102 5.70 2.98 30.56
CA ALA A 102 4.79 4.12 30.56
C ALA A 102 5.50 5.47 30.35
N GLN A 103 6.84 5.50 30.36
CA GLN A 103 7.61 6.74 30.17
C GLN A 103 7.79 7.08 28.69
N ASP A 104 7.86 8.39 28.42
CA ASP A 104 8.19 8.91 27.10
C ASP A 104 9.72 8.93 26.89
N ALA A 105 10.23 7.99 26.09
CA ALA A 105 11.65 7.88 25.76
C ALA A 105 12.18 9.08 24.97
N SER A 106 11.33 9.94 24.39
CA SER A 106 11.78 11.16 23.70
C SER A 106 12.32 12.19 24.68
N GLN A 107 11.79 12.20 25.90
CA GLN A 107 12.20 13.08 26.98
C GLN A 107 13.37 12.46 27.73
N LYS A 108 14.37 13.29 28.07
CA LYS A 108 15.52 12.86 28.88
C LYS A 108 15.06 12.21 30.20
N GLU A 109 14.12 12.85 30.88
CA GLU A 109 13.58 12.35 32.15
C GLU A 109 12.88 10.99 32.01
N GLY A 110 12.21 10.75 30.89
CA GLY A 110 11.57 9.47 30.60
C GLY A 110 12.59 8.35 30.37
N ARG A 111 13.71 8.64 29.69
CA ARG A 111 14.83 7.69 29.53
C ARG A 111 15.51 7.38 30.85
N GLU A 112 15.80 8.39 31.67
CA GLU A 112 16.38 8.18 33.00
C GLU A 112 15.48 7.29 33.85
N ARG A 113 14.16 7.51 33.82
CA ARG A 113 13.22 6.71 34.61
C ARG A 113 13.00 5.29 34.07
N GLN A 114 13.24 5.05 32.78
CA GLN A 114 13.35 3.71 32.21
C GLN A 114 14.60 3.00 32.73
N ARG A 115 15.74 3.69 32.72
CA ARG A 115 17.01 3.13 33.19
C ARG A 115 16.99 2.86 34.70
N ASP A 116 16.34 3.72 35.49
CA ASP A 116 16.12 3.53 36.92
C ASP A 116 15.34 2.23 37.22
N ALA A 117 14.41 1.85 36.33
CA ALA A 117 13.66 0.60 36.45
C ALA A 117 14.47 -0.63 36.00
N ASP A 118 15.31 -0.50 34.96
CA ASP A 118 16.22 -1.57 34.54
C ASP A 118 17.24 -1.88 35.64
N ASP A 119 17.83 -0.86 36.26
CA ASP A 119 18.72 -0.99 37.41
C ASP A 119 18.02 -1.69 38.57
N ALA A 120 16.79 -1.27 38.88
CA ALA A 120 15.99 -1.87 39.94
C ALA A 120 15.69 -3.36 39.68
N VAL A 121 15.36 -3.73 38.44
CA VAL A 121 15.12 -5.13 38.08
C VAL A 121 16.40 -5.95 38.20
N ALA A 122 17.54 -5.42 37.74
CA ALA A 122 18.83 -6.10 37.80
C ALA A 122 19.30 -6.32 39.25
N MET A 123 19.14 -5.31 40.13
CA MET A 123 19.43 -5.43 41.57
C MET A 123 18.60 -6.54 42.25
N LEU A 124 17.41 -6.84 41.73
CA LEU A 124 16.48 -7.82 42.27
C LEU A 124 16.55 -9.19 41.58
N GLU A 125 17.50 -9.40 40.67
CA GLU A 125 17.54 -10.61 39.84
C GLU A 125 18.27 -11.77 40.53
N LYS A 126 19.53 -11.58 40.94
CA LYS A 126 20.38 -12.65 41.49
C LYS A 126 20.09 -13.02 42.96
N PRO A 127 20.05 -12.08 43.92
CA PRO A 127 19.93 -12.40 45.34
C PRO A 127 18.78 -13.36 45.73
N PRO A 128 17.54 -13.23 45.20
CA PRO A 128 16.44 -14.13 45.58
C PRO A 128 16.67 -15.57 45.12
N SER A 129 17.26 -15.76 43.94
CA SER A 129 17.54 -17.07 43.36
C SER A 129 18.68 -17.80 44.10
N GLU A 130 19.72 -17.06 44.51
CA GLU A 130 20.85 -17.61 45.26
C GLU A 130 20.45 -17.96 46.71
N ALA A 131 19.55 -17.17 47.32
CA ALA A 131 18.95 -17.48 48.62
C ALA A 131 18.11 -18.77 48.55
N GLU A 132 17.24 -18.90 47.54
CA GLU A 132 16.39 -20.07 47.32
C GLU A 132 17.23 -21.35 47.12
N GLN A 133 18.22 -21.32 46.24
CA GLN A 133 19.13 -22.45 46.00
C GLN A 133 19.89 -22.85 47.29
N SER A 134 20.31 -21.87 48.08
CA SER A 134 21.01 -22.11 49.35
C SER A 134 20.09 -22.74 50.40
N LEU A 135 18.83 -22.31 50.49
CA LEU A 135 17.83 -22.92 51.37
C LEU A 135 17.45 -24.33 50.92
N GLU A 136 17.33 -24.56 49.62
CA GLU A 136 17.07 -25.89 49.07
C GLU A 136 18.23 -26.86 49.37
N ALA A 137 19.48 -26.39 49.25
CA ALA A 137 20.66 -27.15 49.65
C ALA A 137 20.66 -27.46 51.15
N ALA A 138 20.29 -26.48 52.00
CA ALA A 138 20.16 -26.69 53.44
C ALA A 138 19.09 -27.74 53.78
N ALA A 139 17.94 -27.71 53.11
CA ALA A 139 16.86 -28.68 53.33
C ALA A 139 17.24 -30.12 52.94
N LYS A 140 18.20 -30.29 52.02
CA LYS A 140 18.69 -31.60 51.54
C LYS A 140 19.97 -32.08 52.25
N ALA A 141 20.57 -31.25 53.10
CA ALA A 141 21.83 -31.57 53.77
C ALA A 141 21.69 -32.72 54.79
N ASN A 142 22.61 -33.68 54.72
CA ASN A 142 22.64 -34.84 55.64
C ASN A 142 23.62 -34.66 56.81
N ALA A 143 24.49 -33.65 56.74
CA ALA A 143 25.43 -33.29 57.79
C ALA A 143 25.11 -31.89 58.35
N PRO A 144 25.19 -31.68 59.68
CA PRO A 144 24.87 -30.41 60.30
C PRO A 144 25.83 -29.29 59.88
N GLU A 145 27.12 -29.59 59.64
CA GLU A 145 28.08 -28.59 59.15
C GLU A 145 27.73 -28.08 57.74
N ASP A 146 27.32 -28.98 56.85
CA ASP A 146 26.90 -28.63 55.48
C ASP A 146 25.61 -27.80 55.52
N GLN A 147 24.64 -28.20 56.34
CA GLN A 147 23.40 -27.45 56.51
C GLN A 147 23.65 -26.04 57.05
N GLN A 148 24.53 -25.91 58.05
CA GLN A 148 24.90 -24.62 58.64
C GLN A 148 25.57 -23.71 57.59
N GLY A 149 26.45 -24.26 56.76
CA GLY A 149 27.10 -23.49 55.68
C GLY A 149 26.10 -22.97 54.65
N SER A 150 25.14 -23.82 54.23
CA SER A 150 24.08 -23.43 53.31
C SER A 150 23.14 -22.38 53.89
N LEU A 151 22.70 -22.52 55.14
CA LEU A 151 21.84 -21.52 55.81
C LEU A 151 22.56 -20.18 56.00
N THR A 152 23.86 -20.20 56.33
CA THR A 152 24.67 -18.97 56.44
C THR A 152 24.75 -18.25 55.09
N THR A 153 24.88 -19.02 54.00
CA THR A 153 24.91 -18.48 52.64
C THR A 153 23.55 -17.91 52.24
N ALA A 154 22.45 -18.61 52.58
CA ALA A 154 21.10 -18.11 52.36
C ALA A 154 20.84 -16.79 53.10
N ALA A 155 21.18 -16.71 54.39
CA ALA A 155 21.02 -15.49 55.18
C ALA A 155 21.81 -14.31 54.60
N ARG A 156 23.01 -14.55 54.06
CA ARG A 156 23.78 -13.51 53.38
C ARG A 156 23.04 -12.96 52.14
N HIS A 157 22.53 -13.84 51.28
CA HIS A 157 21.79 -13.40 50.08
C HIS A 157 20.45 -12.75 50.41
N GLN A 158 19.78 -13.19 51.49
CA GLN A 158 18.60 -12.52 52.02
C GLN A 158 18.93 -11.10 52.50
N ARG A 159 20.06 -10.90 53.18
CA ARG A 159 20.51 -9.57 53.57
C ARG A 159 20.79 -8.67 52.36
N GLU A 160 21.51 -9.19 51.37
CA GLU A 160 21.79 -8.47 50.11
C GLU A 160 20.48 -8.06 49.41
N LEU A 161 19.48 -8.95 49.35
CA LEU A 161 18.16 -8.65 48.80
C LEU A 161 17.42 -7.58 49.61
N ALA A 162 17.47 -7.65 50.94
CA ALA A 162 16.81 -6.68 51.81
C ALA A 162 17.41 -5.27 51.66
N GLU A 163 18.74 -5.17 51.59
CA GLU A 163 19.46 -3.91 51.37
C GLU A 163 19.12 -3.32 49.99
N ALA A 164 19.09 -4.14 48.93
CA ALA A 164 18.68 -3.70 47.61
C ALA A 164 17.23 -3.18 47.59
N LEU A 165 16.29 -3.90 48.22
CA LEU A 165 14.89 -3.49 48.31
C LEU A 165 14.70 -2.18 49.10
N GLU A 166 15.52 -1.94 50.14
CA GLU A 166 15.48 -0.72 50.94
C GLU A 166 16.02 0.49 50.15
N GLN A 167 17.14 0.32 49.43
CA GLN A 167 17.68 1.34 48.52
C GLN A 167 16.68 1.71 47.43
N LEU A 168 16.02 0.70 46.84
CA LEU A 168 14.99 0.94 45.83
C LEU A 168 13.75 1.59 46.41
N ALA A 169 13.33 1.22 47.62
CA ALA A 169 12.21 1.87 48.30
C ALA A 169 12.47 3.37 48.50
N GLU A 170 13.67 3.73 48.95
CA GLU A 170 14.10 5.13 49.12
C GLU A 170 14.14 5.86 47.77
N HIS A 171 14.70 5.23 46.72
CA HIS A 171 14.72 5.84 45.40
C HIS A 171 13.31 6.13 44.86
N TYR A 172 12.41 5.15 44.89
CA TYR A 172 11.05 5.36 44.37
C TYR A 172 10.23 6.31 45.25
N GLU A 173 10.53 6.44 46.55
CA GLU A 173 9.95 7.50 47.38
C GLU A 173 10.43 8.89 46.92
N ASN A 174 11.73 9.03 46.61
CA ASN A 174 12.28 10.27 46.07
C ASN A 174 11.71 10.60 44.68
N VAL A 175 11.53 9.60 43.81
CA VAL A 175 10.85 9.75 42.51
C VAL A 175 9.41 10.25 42.71
N GLU A 176 8.66 9.64 43.63
CA GLU A 176 7.28 10.04 43.96
C GLU A 176 7.19 11.45 44.54
N ASN A 177 8.24 11.92 45.21
CA ASN A 177 8.37 13.29 45.74
C ASN A 177 8.93 14.29 44.72
N GLY A 178 9.29 13.85 43.51
CA GLY A 178 9.85 14.70 42.45
C GLY A 178 11.33 15.06 42.64
N GLU A 179 12.08 14.29 43.42
CA GLU A 179 13.50 14.49 43.71
C GLU A 179 14.37 13.26 43.37
N PRO A 180 14.23 12.63 42.19
CA PRO A 180 14.89 11.36 41.85
C PRO A 180 16.43 11.46 41.86
N GLU A 181 16.97 12.64 41.56
CA GLU A 181 18.41 12.91 41.52
C GLU A 181 19.14 12.65 42.85
N LYS A 182 18.42 12.62 43.98
CA LYS A 182 19.02 12.36 45.29
C LYS A 182 19.64 10.98 45.40
N THR A 183 19.12 9.99 44.66
CA THR A 183 19.54 8.58 44.76
C THR A 183 19.93 7.96 43.42
N ARG A 184 19.74 8.66 42.29
CA ARG A 184 20.18 8.17 40.95
C ARG A 184 21.66 7.85 40.90
N ALA A 185 22.52 8.69 41.48
CA ALA A 185 23.96 8.45 41.48
C ALA A 185 24.33 7.11 42.15
N ASP A 186 23.62 6.75 43.21
CA ASP A 186 23.82 5.49 43.92
C ASP A 186 23.33 4.29 43.10
N LEU A 187 22.20 4.42 42.38
CA LEU A 187 21.75 3.39 41.42
C LEU A 187 22.77 3.17 40.28
N ARG A 188 23.29 4.24 39.69
CA ARG A 188 24.32 4.16 38.63
C ARG A 188 25.63 3.55 39.12
N ALA A 189 25.94 3.65 40.42
CA ALA A 189 27.09 2.97 41.01
C ALA A 189 26.86 1.46 41.13
N GLN A 190 25.61 1.03 41.38
CA GLN A 190 25.25 -0.39 41.42
C GLN A 190 25.37 -1.08 40.06
N GLU A 191 25.16 -0.36 38.95
CA GLU A 191 25.39 -0.89 37.60
C GLU A 191 26.82 -1.43 37.42
N GLU A 192 27.81 -0.75 38.01
CA GLU A 192 29.22 -1.16 37.95
C GLU A 192 29.47 -2.41 38.81
N ALA A 193 28.86 -2.46 40.01
CA ALA A 193 28.92 -3.62 40.89
C ALA A 193 28.25 -4.87 40.28
N LEU A 194 27.19 -4.66 39.48
CA LEU A 194 26.47 -5.72 38.78
C LEU A 194 27.10 -6.10 37.43
N GLY A 195 28.05 -5.31 36.93
CA GLY A 195 28.74 -5.54 35.65
C GLY A 195 27.87 -5.26 34.42
N ILE A 196 26.80 -4.47 34.56
CA ILE A 196 25.83 -4.15 33.49
C ILE A 196 26.03 -2.75 32.90
N LYS A 197 26.88 -1.93 33.54
CA LYS A 197 27.08 -0.52 33.20
C LYS A 197 27.37 -0.26 31.72
N GLU A 198 28.38 -0.94 31.18
CA GLU A 198 28.85 -0.70 29.79
C GLU A 198 27.74 -0.99 28.78
N GLN A 199 27.02 -2.10 28.96
CA GLN A 199 25.92 -2.49 28.08
C GLN A 199 24.72 -1.54 28.18
N LEU A 200 24.39 -1.02 29.37
CA LEU A 200 23.31 -0.04 29.54
C LEU A 200 23.70 1.33 29.00
N ASP A 201 24.95 1.77 29.21
CA ASP A 201 25.47 3.03 28.67
C ASP A 201 25.39 3.04 27.13
N GLU A 202 25.81 1.95 26.47
CA GLU A 202 25.70 1.82 25.01
C GLU A 202 24.24 1.87 24.52
N GLN A 203 23.34 1.12 25.16
CA GLN A 203 21.93 1.05 24.75
C GLN A 203 21.23 2.40 24.90
N TYR A 204 21.41 3.08 26.03
CA TYR A 204 20.77 4.37 26.27
C TYR A 204 21.41 5.50 25.47
N ALA A 205 22.71 5.41 25.16
CA ALA A 205 23.36 6.33 24.21
C ALA A 205 22.82 6.16 22.79
N ALA A 206 22.62 4.92 22.33
CA ALA A 206 22.01 4.64 21.03
C ALA A 206 20.56 5.13 20.96
N LEU A 207 19.78 4.89 22.02
CA LEU A 207 18.41 5.40 22.13
C LEU A 207 18.38 6.93 22.10
N GLU A 208 19.28 7.60 22.82
CA GLU A 208 19.37 9.06 22.80
C GLU A 208 19.68 9.59 21.39
N GLN A 209 20.64 9.00 20.69
CA GLN A 209 20.95 9.35 19.30
C GLN A 209 19.74 9.15 18.37
N LEU A 210 18.99 8.06 18.54
CA LEU A 210 17.80 7.79 17.75
C LEU A 210 16.70 8.83 18.02
N MET A 211 16.45 9.16 19.29
CA MET A 211 15.45 10.16 19.64
C MET A 211 15.87 11.57 19.22
N GLU A 212 17.16 11.89 19.24
CA GLU A 212 17.68 13.14 18.70
C GLU A 212 17.39 13.23 17.18
N LEU A 213 17.56 12.12 16.46
CA LEU A 213 17.30 12.05 15.02
C LEU A 213 15.80 12.15 14.70
N VAL A 214 14.94 11.50 15.49
CA VAL A 214 13.46 11.58 15.36
C VAL A 214 12.94 12.99 15.64
N ASN A 215 13.58 13.73 16.56
CA ASN A 215 13.17 15.09 16.91
C ASN A 215 13.70 16.17 15.94
N LYS A 216 14.54 15.81 14.97
CA LYS A 216 15.03 16.74 13.93
C LYS A 216 14.00 16.88 12.79
N PRO A 217 14.01 18.01 12.07
CA PRO A 217 13.27 18.11 10.81
C PRO A 217 13.69 16.99 9.84
N PRO A 218 12.75 16.42 9.04
CA PRO A 218 13.04 15.28 8.18
C PRO A 218 14.25 15.47 7.25
N ALA A 219 14.41 16.67 6.67
CA ALA A 219 15.54 16.98 5.80
C ALA A 219 16.89 16.99 6.53
N GLU A 220 16.93 17.44 7.79
CA GLU A 220 18.14 17.46 8.60
C GLU A 220 18.50 16.05 9.10
N ALA A 221 17.49 15.28 9.52
CA ALA A 221 17.65 13.87 9.90
C ALA A 221 18.18 13.04 8.72
N LEU A 222 17.62 13.22 7.53
CA LEU A 222 18.09 12.55 6.30
C LEU A 222 19.54 12.90 5.99
N LYS A 223 19.92 14.19 6.08
CA LYS A 223 21.31 14.61 5.82
C LYS A 223 22.30 13.96 6.81
N GLU A 224 21.93 13.86 8.09
CA GLU A 224 22.77 13.19 9.08
C GLU A 224 22.88 11.68 8.81
N LEU A 225 21.79 11.03 8.39
CA LEU A 225 21.80 9.64 7.96
C LEU A 225 22.66 9.42 6.71
N GLU A 226 22.59 10.30 5.72
CA GLU A 226 23.39 10.24 4.50
C GLU A 226 24.90 10.41 4.78
N GLU A 227 25.29 11.26 5.73
CA GLU A 227 26.69 11.34 6.16
C GLU A 227 27.14 10.06 6.89
N LYS A 228 26.28 9.45 7.70
CA LYS A 228 26.58 8.16 8.36
C LYS A 228 26.64 7.01 7.34
N LEU A 229 25.77 7.02 6.33
CA LEU A 229 25.69 6.00 5.27
C LEU A 229 27.03 5.83 4.56
N LYS A 230 27.76 6.92 4.30
CA LYS A 230 29.07 6.88 3.61
C LYS A 230 30.10 5.97 4.30
N ASN A 231 29.99 5.80 5.62
CA ASN A 231 30.97 5.06 6.42
C ASN A 231 30.37 3.87 7.18
N ASN A 232 29.08 3.53 6.96
CA ASN A 232 28.40 2.46 7.68
C ASN A 232 27.98 1.32 6.72
N PRO A 233 28.74 0.20 6.68
CA PRO A 233 28.47 -0.90 5.74
C PRO A 233 27.14 -1.62 6.01
N ALA A 234 26.69 -1.68 7.27
CA ALA A 234 25.39 -2.28 7.59
C ALA A 234 24.24 -1.44 7.06
N MET A 235 24.37 -0.11 7.11
CA MET A 235 23.38 0.80 6.54
C MET A 235 23.40 0.75 5.01
N GLN A 236 24.57 0.62 4.38
CA GLN A 236 24.70 0.45 2.93
C GLN A 236 24.00 -0.84 2.47
N ALA A 237 24.28 -1.96 3.12
CA ALA A 237 23.67 -3.26 2.80
C ALA A 237 22.14 -3.27 2.98
N GLU A 238 21.61 -2.63 4.02
CA GLU A 238 20.15 -2.55 4.19
C GLU A 238 19.49 -1.65 3.13
N LEU A 239 20.15 -0.55 2.76
CA LEU A 239 19.64 0.37 1.75
C LEU A 239 19.69 -0.23 0.34
N GLU A 240 20.69 -1.07 0.07
CA GLU A 240 20.78 -1.94 -1.11
C GLU A 240 19.67 -3.00 -1.13
N ARG A 241 19.46 -3.72 -0.02
CA ARG A 241 18.36 -4.70 0.11
C ARG A 241 16.98 -4.09 -0.13
N ILE A 242 16.75 -2.87 0.36
CA ILE A 242 15.49 -2.14 0.15
C ILE A 242 15.34 -1.77 -1.33
N ALA A 243 16.42 -1.37 -1.99
CA ALA A 243 16.40 -1.06 -3.41
C ALA A 243 16.14 -2.33 -4.24
N GLU A 244 16.81 -3.44 -3.94
CA GLU A 244 16.58 -4.74 -4.62
C GLU A 244 15.14 -5.23 -4.49
N ALA A 245 14.57 -5.17 -3.28
CA ALA A 245 13.18 -5.57 -3.06
C ALA A 245 12.21 -4.72 -3.89
N ALA A 246 12.38 -3.39 -3.86
CA ALA A 246 11.54 -2.48 -4.65
C ALA A 246 11.69 -2.69 -6.17
N LEU A 247 12.87 -3.12 -6.64
CA LEU A 247 13.09 -3.43 -8.05
C LEU A 247 12.46 -4.77 -8.45
N GLN A 248 12.47 -5.77 -7.56
CA GLN A 248 11.79 -7.05 -7.78
C GLN A 248 10.27 -6.87 -7.84
N ASP A 249 9.70 -6.12 -6.90
CA ASP A 249 8.26 -5.82 -6.88
C ASP A 249 7.87 -5.08 -8.16
N ALA A 250 8.59 -4.01 -8.53
CA ALA A 250 8.34 -3.28 -9.77
C ALA A 250 8.55 -4.14 -11.05
N GLN A 251 9.49 -5.08 -11.05
CA GLN A 251 9.68 -5.99 -12.19
C GLN A 251 8.46 -6.89 -12.37
N GLN A 252 7.91 -7.41 -11.28
CA GLN A 252 6.71 -8.22 -11.31
C GLN A 252 5.50 -7.40 -11.77
N ASP A 253 5.30 -6.20 -11.22
CA ASP A 253 4.21 -5.30 -11.59
C ASP A 253 4.24 -4.95 -13.09
N LEU A 254 5.43 -4.69 -13.65
CA LEU A 254 5.58 -4.43 -15.10
C LEU A 254 5.25 -5.67 -15.94
N ALA A 255 5.61 -6.86 -15.50
CA ALA A 255 5.32 -8.11 -16.21
C ALA A 255 3.82 -8.45 -16.18
N ASP A 256 3.19 -8.33 -15.01
CA ASP A 256 1.75 -8.54 -14.83
C ASP A 256 0.97 -7.50 -15.66
N ALA A 257 1.39 -6.23 -15.66
CA ALA A 257 0.82 -5.19 -16.50
C ALA A 257 0.98 -5.49 -17.99
N ALA A 258 2.14 -6.02 -18.43
CA ALA A 258 2.36 -6.38 -19.83
C ALA A 258 1.41 -7.52 -20.26
N GLU A 259 1.22 -8.53 -19.42
CA GLU A 259 0.26 -9.62 -19.67
C GLU A 259 -1.18 -9.09 -19.75
N ASN A 260 -1.58 -8.24 -18.81
CA ASN A 260 -2.90 -7.61 -18.81
C ASN A 260 -3.15 -6.77 -20.08
N GLN A 261 -2.14 -6.04 -20.56
CA GLN A 261 -2.23 -5.31 -21.85
C GLN A 261 -2.39 -6.24 -23.06
N GLN A 262 -1.74 -7.40 -23.07
CA GLN A 262 -1.93 -8.40 -24.15
C GLN A 262 -3.35 -8.97 -24.12
N GLN A 263 -3.86 -9.30 -22.93
CA GLN A 263 -5.23 -9.80 -22.76
C GLN A 263 -6.26 -8.75 -23.18
N LEU A 264 -6.04 -7.48 -22.81
CA LEU A 264 -6.86 -6.36 -23.25
C LEU A 264 -6.87 -6.20 -24.77
N ALA A 265 -5.69 -6.21 -25.40
CA ALA A 265 -5.56 -6.12 -26.85
C ALA A 265 -6.26 -7.29 -27.57
N GLU A 266 -6.37 -8.44 -26.91
CA GLU A 266 -7.17 -9.58 -27.39
C GLU A 266 -8.68 -9.37 -27.20
N ALA A 267 -9.12 -8.90 -26.03
CA ALA A 267 -10.53 -8.58 -25.74
C ALA A 267 -11.09 -7.55 -26.72
N LEU A 268 -10.29 -6.53 -27.05
CA LEU A 268 -10.64 -5.46 -27.99
C LEU A 268 -10.71 -5.89 -29.47
N LYS A 269 -10.35 -7.14 -29.82
CA LYS A 269 -10.51 -7.68 -31.20
C LYS A 269 -11.97 -7.84 -31.60
N GLN A 270 -12.88 -7.98 -30.64
CA GLN A 270 -14.32 -8.07 -30.87
C GLN A 270 -15.00 -6.78 -30.39
N PRO A 271 -16.08 -6.32 -31.06
CA PRO A 271 -16.83 -5.17 -30.58
C PRO A 271 -17.33 -5.46 -29.16
N LEU A 272 -17.01 -4.57 -28.23
CA LEU A 272 -17.45 -4.68 -26.86
C LEU A 272 -18.96 -4.38 -26.79
N PRO A 273 -19.73 -5.11 -25.95
CA PRO A 273 -21.10 -4.71 -25.66
C PRO A 273 -21.11 -3.31 -25.01
N GLU A 274 -22.02 -2.44 -25.46
CA GLU A 274 -22.23 -1.12 -24.86
C GLU A 274 -22.81 -1.28 -23.45
N ASP A 275 -22.37 -0.42 -22.52
CA ASP A 275 -22.96 -0.34 -21.19
C ASP A 275 -24.44 0.07 -21.33
N PRO A 276 -25.36 -0.44 -20.48
CA PRO A 276 -26.73 0.06 -20.47
C PRO A 276 -26.70 1.57 -20.13
N ASP A 277 -27.26 2.40 -21.03
CA ASP A 277 -27.26 3.85 -20.86
C ASP A 277 -27.81 4.23 -19.48
N PRO A 278 -27.06 5.02 -18.67
CA PRO A 278 -27.58 5.51 -17.40
C PRO A 278 -28.83 6.32 -17.68
N ILE A 279 -29.94 5.96 -17.02
CA ILE A 279 -31.23 6.66 -17.19
C ILE A 279 -30.99 8.16 -16.93
N PRO A 280 -31.17 9.02 -17.95
CA PRO A 280 -30.83 10.43 -17.81
C PRO A 280 -31.74 11.08 -16.77
N MET A 281 -31.17 11.63 -15.70
CA MET A 281 -31.96 12.24 -14.62
C MET A 281 -32.27 13.70 -14.94
N ALA A 282 -33.55 14.01 -15.18
CA ALA A 282 -34.01 15.38 -15.22
C ALA A 282 -33.79 16.05 -13.85
N PRO A 283 -33.17 17.24 -13.80
CA PRO A 283 -32.91 17.90 -12.54
C PRO A 283 -34.22 18.35 -11.88
N LYS A 284 -34.36 18.13 -10.57
CA LYS A 284 -35.53 18.62 -9.86
C LYS A 284 -35.45 20.15 -9.71
N PRO A 285 -36.58 20.88 -9.78
CA PRO A 285 -36.62 22.34 -9.61
C PRO A 285 -36.01 22.76 -8.26
N GLU A 286 -36.22 21.96 -7.21
CA GLU A 286 -35.63 22.18 -5.88
C GLU A 286 -34.11 22.03 -5.85
N GLN A 287 -33.55 21.10 -6.63
CA GLN A 287 -32.11 20.88 -6.74
C GLN A 287 -31.44 22.01 -7.51
N LEU A 288 -32.01 22.44 -8.64
CA LEU A 288 -31.55 23.61 -9.37
C LEU A 288 -31.64 24.88 -8.51
N ALA A 289 -32.70 25.01 -7.69
CA ALA A 289 -32.86 26.16 -6.81
C ALA A 289 -31.80 26.21 -5.70
N GLN A 290 -31.43 25.04 -5.16
CA GLN A 290 -30.34 24.93 -4.19
C GLN A 290 -28.99 25.21 -4.83
N ALA A 291 -28.72 24.68 -6.02
CA ALA A 291 -27.48 24.92 -6.75
C ALA A 291 -27.32 26.41 -7.15
N ALA A 292 -28.39 27.04 -7.63
CA ALA A 292 -28.42 28.47 -7.92
C ALA A 292 -28.18 29.31 -6.64
N GLN A 293 -28.76 28.90 -5.52
CA GLN A 293 -28.54 29.58 -4.23
C GLN A 293 -27.10 29.42 -3.74
N ALA A 294 -26.53 28.21 -3.78
CA ALA A 294 -25.14 27.96 -3.38
C ALA A 294 -24.15 28.75 -4.25
N MET A 295 -24.38 28.79 -5.57
CA MET A 295 -23.57 29.62 -6.46
C MET A 295 -23.65 31.10 -6.07
N ALA A 296 -24.85 31.63 -5.81
CA ALA A 296 -25.05 33.04 -5.46
C ALA A 296 -24.51 33.44 -4.08
N GLU A 297 -24.54 32.52 -3.10
CA GLU A 297 -24.19 32.81 -1.69
C GLU A 297 -22.76 32.39 -1.32
N GLU A 298 -22.18 31.40 -2.00
CA GLU A 298 -20.86 30.86 -1.67
C GLU A 298 -19.84 31.09 -2.79
N MET A 299 -20.17 30.74 -4.04
CA MET A 299 -19.18 30.77 -5.12
C MET A 299 -18.94 32.18 -5.66
N LEU A 300 -19.98 32.97 -5.93
CA LEU A 300 -19.81 34.32 -6.46
C LEU A 300 -19.02 35.26 -5.53
N PRO A 301 -19.23 35.26 -4.20
CA PRO A 301 -18.39 36.05 -3.29
C PRO A 301 -16.91 35.64 -3.30
N GLN A 302 -16.59 34.35 -3.51
CA GLN A 302 -15.20 33.89 -3.62
C GLN A 302 -14.57 34.37 -4.93
N VAL A 303 -15.32 34.33 -6.04
CA VAL A 303 -14.88 34.86 -7.33
C VAL A 303 -14.66 36.37 -7.26
N GLU A 304 -15.52 37.10 -6.55
CA GLU A 304 -15.38 38.53 -6.30
C GLU A 304 -14.11 38.83 -5.49
N GLU A 305 -13.89 38.14 -4.35
CA GLU A 305 -12.72 38.32 -3.50
C GLU A 305 -11.40 38.01 -4.23
N ALA A 306 -11.36 36.94 -5.03
CA ALA A 306 -10.18 36.58 -5.80
C ALA A 306 -9.87 37.60 -6.91
N ASN A 307 -10.90 38.11 -7.59
CA ASN A 307 -10.71 39.12 -8.63
C ASN A 307 -10.35 40.50 -8.04
N GLU A 308 -10.92 40.90 -6.90
CA GLU A 308 -10.50 42.09 -6.16
C GLU A 308 -9.03 42.00 -5.72
N ALA A 309 -8.61 40.86 -5.17
CA ALA A 309 -7.22 40.63 -4.76
C ALA A 309 -6.24 40.70 -5.94
N ALA A 310 -6.68 40.29 -7.13
CA ALA A 310 -5.94 40.41 -8.38
C ALA A 310 -6.03 41.79 -9.06
N GLY A 311 -6.83 42.73 -8.51
CA GLY A 311 -7.05 44.05 -9.10
C GLY A 311 -7.89 44.04 -10.39
N ILE A 312 -8.72 43.02 -10.57
CA ILE A 312 -9.62 42.82 -11.71
C ILE A 312 -11.03 43.29 -11.31
N GLU A 313 -11.55 44.31 -12.01
CA GLU A 313 -12.90 44.85 -11.75
C GLU A 313 -13.96 44.08 -12.56
N ILE A 314 -14.71 43.20 -11.90
CA ILE A 314 -15.85 42.45 -12.47
C ILE A 314 -17.12 42.50 -11.59
N GLU A 315 -17.20 43.47 -10.66
CA GLU A 315 -18.29 43.60 -9.68
C GLU A 315 -19.68 43.73 -10.33
N GLU A 316 -19.80 44.52 -11.41
CA GLU A 316 -21.08 44.78 -12.09
C GLU A 316 -21.70 43.50 -12.71
N PRO A 317 -20.99 42.74 -13.57
CA PRO A 317 -21.54 41.50 -14.11
C PRO A 317 -21.74 40.41 -13.03
N LEU A 318 -20.93 40.38 -11.96
CA LEU A 318 -21.13 39.47 -10.82
C LEU A 318 -22.42 39.77 -10.04
N GLN A 319 -22.72 41.04 -9.78
CA GLN A 319 -23.95 41.43 -9.07
C GLN A 319 -25.21 41.11 -9.88
N ASP A 320 -25.17 41.34 -11.19
CA ASP A 320 -26.28 41.01 -12.09
C ASP A 320 -26.51 39.49 -12.16
N ALA A 321 -25.42 38.70 -12.21
CA ALA A 321 -25.49 37.24 -12.14
C ALA A 321 -26.07 36.76 -10.80
N GLN A 322 -25.65 37.35 -9.69
CA GLN A 322 -26.14 37.01 -8.36
C GLN A 322 -27.65 37.24 -8.24
N GLN A 323 -28.15 38.37 -8.77
CA GLN A 323 -29.60 38.65 -8.79
C GLN A 323 -30.37 37.63 -9.64
N ALA A 324 -29.83 37.28 -10.81
CA ALA A 324 -30.45 36.29 -11.70
C ALA A 324 -30.49 34.89 -11.06
N LEU A 325 -29.43 34.46 -10.37
CA LEU A 325 -29.40 33.20 -9.62
C LEU A 325 -30.37 33.20 -8.44
N GLN A 326 -30.47 34.31 -7.70
CA GLN A 326 -31.46 34.44 -6.62
C GLN A 326 -32.90 34.39 -7.15
N GLN A 327 -33.15 34.96 -8.33
CA GLN A 327 -34.44 34.86 -9.00
C GLN A 327 -34.73 33.41 -9.41
N ALA A 328 -33.77 32.70 -10.00
CA ALA A 328 -33.90 31.28 -10.33
C ALA A 328 -34.20 30.45 -9.07
N ALA A 329 -33.47 30.68 -7.98
CA ALA A 329 -33.68 29.99 -6.70
C ALA A 329 -35.07 30.26 -6.09
N GLN A 330 -35.66 31.43 -6.32
CA GLN A 330 -37.03 31.73 -5.90
C GLN A 330 -38.06 31.03 -6.79
N GLN A 331 -37.82 30.98 -8.10
CA GLN A 331 -38.69 30.31 -9.07
C GLN A 331 -38.76 28.80 -8.79
N GLY A 332 -37.63 28.12 -8.57
CA GLY A 332 -37.62 26.69 -8.26
C GLY A 332 -38.16 26.30 -6.88
N LYS A 333 -38.43 27.27 -5.99
CA LYS A 333 -39.11 27.07 -4.70
C LYS A 333 -40.62 27.31 -4.77
N ALA A 334 -41.15 27.71 -5.92
CA ALA A 334 -42.59 27.90 -6.09
C ALA A 334 -43.34 26.55 -6.04
N GLN A 335 -44.60 26.61 -5.63
CA GLN A 335 -45.47 25.44 -5.65
C GLN A 335 -45.77 25.06 -7.11
N ASP A 336 -45.53 23.80 -7.46
CA ASP A 336 -45.65 23.27 -8.83
C ASP A 336 -44.65 23.87 -9.84
N ALA A 337 -43.47 24.33 -9.38
CA ALA A 337 -42.41 24.84 -10.25
C ALA A 337 -41.87 23.75 -11.18
N GLU A 338 -41.62 24.09 -12.44
CA GLU A 338 -40.89 23.24 -13.38
C GLU A 338 -39.46 23.78 -13.58
N PRO A 339 -38.47 22.93 -13.92
CA PRO A 339 -37.11 23.38 -14.21
C PRO A 339 -37.06 24.48 -15.30
N GLU A 340 -37.96 24.41 -16.28
CA GLU A 340 -38.08 25.37 -17.37
C GLU A 340 -38.46 26.78 -16.91
N ASP A 341 -39.18 26.90 -15.79
CA ASP A 341 -39.55 28.20 -15.20
C ASP A 341 -38.31 28.99 -14.73
N MET A 342 -37.23 28.26 -14.42
CA MET A 342 -35.95 28.81 -13.98
C MET A 342 -35.00 29.12 -15.14
N ALA A 343 -35.18 28.46 -16.29
CA ALA A 343 -34.27 28.56 -17.43
C ALA A 343 -34.01 30.02 -17.90
N PRO A 344 -35.00 30.95 -17.94
CA PRO A 344 -34.73 32.34 -18.31
C PRO A 344 -33.79 33.06 -17.33
N ALA A 345 -33.95 32.82 -16.03
CA ALA A 345 -33.12 33.44 -14.99
C ALA A 345 -31.72 32.81 -14.92
N LEU A 346 -31.63 31.49 -15.13
CA LEU A 346 -30.34 30.79 -15.22
C LEU A 346 -29.56 31.20 -16.47
N ASN A 347 -30.22 31.33 -17.62
CA ASN A 347 -29.60 31.83 -18.84
C ASN A 347 -29.07 33.27 -18.68
N GLN A 348 -29.84 34.12 -18.01
CA GLN A 348 -29.39 35.48 -17.68
C GLN A 348 -28.16 35.46 -16.74
N ALA A 349 -28.13 34.56 -15.76
CA ALA A 349 -26.97 34.40 -14.88
C ALA A 349 -25.73 33.90 -15.65
N ALA A 350 -25.90 32.90 -16.52
CA ALA A 350 -24.84 32.34 -17.34
C ALA A 350 -24.25 33.39 -18.29
N GLU A 351 -25.09 34.20 -18.95
CA GLU A 351 -24.66 35.30 -19.82
C GLU A 351 -23.81 36.33 -19.03
N LYS A 352 -24.28 36.72 -17.84
CA LYS A 352 -23.56 37.69 -17.00
C LYS A 352 -22.24 37.15 -16.45
N LEU A 353 -22.19 35.86 -16.09
CA LEU A 353 -20.95 35.23 -15.66
C LEU A 353 -19.96 35.01 -16.81
N ALA A 354 -20.44 34.73 -18.02
CA ALA A 354 -19.59 34.67 -19.20
C ALA A 354 -18.97 36.04 -19.53
N GLU A 355 -19.73 37.13 -19.40
CA GLU A 355 -19.21 38.51 -19.50
C GLU A 355 -18.12 38.79 -18.43
N ALA A 356 -18.35 38.35 -17.19
CA ALA A 356 -17.38 38.46 -16.10
C ALA A 356 -16.10 37.65 -16.37
N ALA A 357 -16.24 36.40 -16.80
CA ALA A 357 -15.13 35.49 -17.12
C ALA A 357 -14.28 36.04 -18.27
N GLN A 358 -14.91 36.52 -19.35
CA GLN A 358 -14.19 37.14 -20.46
C GLN A 358 -13.42 38.39 -20.01
N THR A 359 -14.06 39.24 -19.21
CA THR A 359 -13.40 40.45 -18.67
C THR A 359 -12.21 40.09 -17.77
N ALA A 360 -12.37 39.08 -16.91
CA ALA A 360 -11.30 38.59 -16.05
C ALA A 360 -10.13 38.01 -16.85
N GLN A 361 -10.42 37.25 -17.90
CA GLN A 361 -9.41 36.68 -18.80
C GLN A 361 -8.62 37.77 -19.54
N GLU A 362 -9.30 38.75 -20.15
CA GLU A 362 -8.64 39.87 -20.84
C GLU A 362 -7.73 40.69 -19.90
N LYS A 363 -8.16 40.86 -18.65
CA LYS A 363 -7.38 41.57 -17.62
C LYS A 363 -6.22 40.74 -17.09
N ALA A 364 -6.40 39.43 -16.94
CA ALA A 364 -5.35 38.51 -16.54
C ALA A 364 -4.23 38.42 -17.58
N GLU A 365 -4.58 38.39 -18.87
CA GLU A 365 -3.61 38.46 -19.97
C GLU A 365 -2.83 39.79 -19.97
N ALA A 366 -3.48 40.89 -19.60
CA ALA A 366 -2.82 42.20 -19.50
C ALA A 366 -1.94 42.36 -18.25
N ALA A 367 -2.28 41.68 -17.15
CA ALA A 367 -1.55 41.72 -15.89
C ALA A 367 -0.33 40.77 -15.86
N ASP A 368 -0.44 39.63 -16.55
CA ASP A 368 0.59 38.58 -16.65
C ASP A 368 1.13 38.10 -15.29
N THR A 369 0.22 37.88 -14.34
CA THR A 369 0.51 37.36 -13.00
C THR A 369 -0.27 36.07 -12.73
N ASP A 370 0.29 35.17 -11.94
CA ASP A 370 -0.35 33.89 -11.61
C ASP A 370 -1.64 34.09 -10.80
N GLU A 371 -1.68 35.09 -9.92
CA GLU A 371 -2.88 35.45 -9.15
C GLU A 371 -4.04 35.88 -10.06
N ALA A 372 -3.73 36.65 -11.11
CA ALA A 372 -4.73 37.08 -12.09
C ALA A 372 -5.23 35.92 -12.96
N ARG A 373 -4.36 34.97 -13.34
CA ARG A 373 -4.76 33.77 -14.08
C ARG A 373 -5.65 32.86 -13.23
N GLN A 374 -5.35 32.73 -11.94
CA GLN A 374 -6.20 31.97 -11.00
C GLN A 374 -7.57 32.62 -10.83
N ALA A 375 -7.63 33.95 -10.67
CA ALA A 375 -8.89 34.68 -10.55
C ALA A 375 -9.76 34.57 -11.82
N ALA A 376 -9.15 34.60 -13.01
CA ALA A 376 -9.84 34.38 -14.28
C ALA A 376 -10.38 32.94 -14.41
N ALA A 377 -9.59 31.93 -14.03
CA ALA A 377 -10.03 30.53 -14.04
C ALA A 377 -11.22 30.27 -13.10
N GLN A 378 -11.26 30.94 -11.95
CA GLN A 378 -12.40 30.86 -11.02
C GLN A 378 -13.67 31.50 -11.60
N ALA A 379 -13.53 32.63 -12.30
CA ALA A 379 -14.65 33.27 -12.98
C ALA A 379 -15.18 32.40 -14.15
N GLU A 380 -14.28 31.76 -14.90
CA GLU A 380 -14.64 30.81 -15.96
C GLU A 380 -15.36 29.57 -15.41
N ALA A 381 -14.88 28.99 -14.31
CA ALA A 381 -15.56 27.87 -13.64
C ALA A 381 -16.98 28.24 -13.20
N ALA A 382 -17.17 29.45 -12.65
CA ALA A 382 -18.50 29.94 -12.28
C ALA A 382 -19.42 30.12 -13.49
N ALA A 383 -18.90 30.62 -14.61
CA ALA A 383 -19.65 30.76 -15.86
C ALA A 383 -20.07 29.41 -16.43
N GLN A 384 -19.16 28.44 -16.48
CA GLN A 384 -19.44 27.08 -16.96
C GLN A 384 -20.49 26.38 -16.10
N GLN A 385 -20.40 26.50 -14.77
CA GLN A 385 -21.39 25.89 -13.88
C GLN A 385 -22.77 26.55 -14.03
N ALA A 386 -22.84 27.87 -14.27
CA ALA A 386 -24.11 28.57 -14.51
C ALA A 386 -24.74 28.17 -15.85
N GLN A 387 -23.91 28.01 -16.89
CA GLN A 387 -24.34 27.52 -18.19
C GLN A 387 -24.88 26.09 -18.10
N ALA A 388 -24.18 25.19 -17.40
CA ALA A 388 -24.64 23.82 -17.20
C ALA A 388 -26.01 23.77 -16.49
N MET A 389 -26.23 24.62 -15.48
CA MET A 389 -27.55 24.72 -14.83
C MET A 389 -28.64 25.24 -15.79
N ALA A 390 -28.31 26.21 -16.64
CA ALA A 390 -29.25 26.77 -17.61
C ALA A 390 -29.64 25.75 -18.69
N GLU A 391 -28.66 25.04 -19.24
CA GLU A 391 -28.88 23.96 -20.21
C GLU A 391 -29.65 22.79 -19.59
N ALA A 392 -29.36 22.43 -18.35
CA ALA A 392 -30.09 21.39 -17.63
C ALA A 392 -31.55 21.78 -17.36
N ALA A 393 -31.82 23.07 -17.10
CA ALA A 393 -33.16 23.60 -16.93
C ALA A 393 -33.95 23.65 -18.26
N GLU A 394 -33.29 24.03 -19.37
CA GLU A 394 -33.91 24.13 -20.70
C GLU A 394 -34.19 22.75 -21.32
N ASN A 395 -33.32 21.78 -21.08
CA ASN A 395 -33.47 20.44 -21.62
C ASN A 395 -34.25 19.49 -20.69
N ALA A 396 -34.74 19.95 -19.53
CA ALA A 396 -35.31 19.10 -18.50
C ALA A 396 -36.47 18.22 -19.00
N GLN A 397 -37.40 18.73 -19.83
CA GLN A 397 -38.48 17.92 -20.41
C GLN A 397 -37.95 16.86 -21.41
N ALA A 398 -36.96 17.22 -22.21
CA ALA A 398 -36.33 16.27 -23.13
C ALA A 398 -35.57 15.18 -22.36
N THR A 399 -34.89 15.56 -21.28
CA THR A 399 -34.21 14.63 -20.36
C THR A 399 -35.23 13.75 -19.63
N GLU A 400 -36.34 14.28 -19.13
CA GLU A 400 -37.40 13.50 -18.48
C GLU A 400 -38.06 12.53 -19.45
N GLN A 401 -38.27 12.96 -20.70
CA GLN A 401 -38.78 12.08 -21.75
C GLN A 401 -37.78 10.97 -22.08
N ALA A 402 -36.50 11.29 -22.24
CA ALA A 402 -35.45 10.29 -22.45
C ALA A 402 -35.34 9.32 -21.26
N ALA A 403 -35.51 9.82 -20.03
CA ALA A 403 -35.52 9.00 -18.82
C ALA A 403 -36.64 7.95 -18.87
N LYS A 404 -37.87 8.40 -19.15
CA LYS A 404 -39.04 7.52 -19.25
C LYS A 404 -38.92 6.52 -20.39
N GLN A 405 -38.28 6.89 -21.50
CA GLN A 405 -38.01 5.98 -22.61
C GLN A 405 -36.97 4.92 -22.22
N ALA A 406 -35.89 5.33 -21.56
CA ALA A 406 -34.85 4.41 -21.06
C ALA A 406 -35.40 3.47 -19.99
N GLU A 407 -36.21 3.97 -19.05
CA GLU A 407 -36.91 3.14 -18.06
C GLU A 407 -37.80 2.09 -18.74
N ALA A 408 -38.59 2.51 -19.74
CA ALA A 408 -39.45 1.62 -20.49
C ALA A 408 -38.68 0.53 -21.26
N GLU A 409 -37.53 0.89 -21.82
CA GLU A 409 -36.63 -0.06 -22.49
C GLU A 409 -36.04 -1.06 -21.51
N GLN A 410 -35.56 -0.62 -20.34
CA GLN A 410 -35.03 -1.51 -19.30
C GLN A 410 -36.09 -2.48 -18.78
N PHE A 411 -37.31 -2.01 -18.50
CA PHE A 411 -38.41 -2.90 -18.14
C PHE A 411 -38.70 -3.91 -19.26
N ALA A 412 -38.62 -3.49 -20.52
CA ALA A 412 -38.87 -4.37 -21.65
C ALA A 412 -37.84 -5.49 -21.75
N GLN A 413 -36.56 -5.15 -21.60
CA GLN A 413 -35.45 -6.10 -21.60
C GLN A 413 -35.58 -7.09 -20.43
N MET A 414 -35.92 -6.61 -19.23
CA MET A 414 -36.12 -7.46 -18.05
C MET A 414 -37.29 -8.43 -18.24
N ALA A 415 -38.42 -7.96 -18.77
CA ALA A 415 -39.57 -8.81 -19.10
C ALA A 415 -39.22 -9.86 -20.17
N GLN A 416 -38.48 -9.47 -21.21
CA GLN A 416 -38.02 -10.38 -22.26
C GLN A 416 -37.07 -11.43 -21.71
N ALA A 417 -36.11 -11.04 -20.88
CA ALA A 417 -35.15 -11.95 -20.28
C ALA A 417 -35.84 -12.95 -19.33
N MET A 418 -36.85 -12.53 -18.56
CA MET A 418 -37.66 -13.46 -17.79
C MET A 418 -38.39 -14.48 -18.69
N ALA A 419 -38.96 -14.03 -19.82
CA ALA A 419 -39.66 -14.91 -20.76
C ALA A 419 -38.72 -15.92 -21.44
N GLU A 420 -37.55 -15.48 -21.89
CA GLU A 420 -36.64 -16.28 -22.72
C GLU A 420 -35.66 -17.13 -21.89
N GLN A 421 -35.30 -16.70 -20.68
CA GLN A 421 -34.31 -17.38 -19.85
C GLN A 421 -34.95 -18.10 -18.65
N GLN A 422 -35.78 -17.40 -17.86
CA GLN A 422 -36.30 -17.96 -16.61
C GLN A 422 -37.44 -18.97 -16.85
N ILE A 423 -38.39 -18.68 -17.74
CA ILE A 423 -39.52 -19.59 -18.01
C ILE A 423 -39.04 -20.98 -18.50
N PRO A 424 -38.15 -21.12 -19.51
CA PRO A 424 -37.75 -22.44 -20.00
C PRO A 424 -37.01 -23.28 -18.96
N GLN A 425 -36.24 -22.64 -18.07
CA GLN A 425 -35.59 -23.33 -16.95
C GLN A 425 -36.63 -23.88 -15.97
N MET A 426 -37.64 -23.07 -15.62
CA MET A 426 -38.75 -23.50 -14.77
C MET A 426 -39.57 -24.63 -15.43
N GLU A 427 -39.82 -24.56 -16.74
CA GLU A 427 -40.51 -25.63 -17.48
C GLU A 427 -39.73 -26.95 -17.41
N ALA A 428 -38.41 -26.91 -17.56
CA ALA A 428 -37.56 -28.09 -17.46
C ALA A 428 -37.61 -28.71 -16.06
N GLN A 429 -37.56 -27.89 -15.01
CA GLN A 429 -37.63 -28.34 -13.61
C GLN A 429 -39.03 -28.85 -13.24
N ALA A 430 -40.09 -28.14 -13.66
CA ALA A 430 -41.47 -28.56 -13.47
C ALA A 430 -41.75 -29.90 -14.13
N LYS A 431 -41.23 -30.12 -15.34
CA LYS A 431 -41.33 -31.41 -16.04
C LYS A 431 -40.56 -32.53 -15.33
N ALA A 432 -39.38 -32.23 -14.78
CA ALA A 432 -38.60 -33.19 -13.99
C ALA A 432 -39.30 -33.55 -12.66
N GLY A 433 -40.04 -32.60 -12.07
CA GLY A 433 -40.88 -32.79 -10.89
C GLY A 433 -42.29 -33.32 -11.16
N GLU A 434 -42.63 -33.66 -12.41
CA GLU A 434 -43.98 -34.09 -12.86
C GLU A 434 -45.11 -33.10 -12.50
N ALA A 435 -44.80 -31.81 -12.38
CA ALA A 435 -45.78 -30.77 -12.10
C ALA A 435 -46.63 -30.42 -13.34
N GLU A 436 -47.94 -30.22 -13.15
CA GLU A 436 -48.86 -29.75 -14.20
C GLU A 436 -48.73 -28.23 -14.46
N ALA A 437 -47.51 -27.69 -14.42
CA ALA A 437 -47.23 -26.26 -14.52
C ALA A 437 -47.01 -25.74 -15.97
N ALA A 438 -46.99 -26.63 -16.98
CA ALA A 438 -46.69 -26.23 -18.36
C ALA A 438 -47.66 -25.18 -18.93
N LYS A 439 -48.95 -25.28 -18.64
CA LYS A 439 -49.96 -24.31 -19.11
C LYS A 439 -49.83 -22.92 -18.44
N PRO A 440 -49.72 -22.81 -17.11
CA PRO A 440 -49.50 -21.51 -16.49
C PRO A 440 -48.13 -20.92 -16.86
N LEU A 441 -47.08 -21.73 -17.06
CA LEU A 441 -45.78 -21.23 -17.53
C LEU A 441 -45.83 -20.68 -18.96
N GLU A 442 -46.51 -21.36 -19.89
CA GLU A 442 -46.72 -20.86 -21.26
C GLU A 442 -47.53 -19.55 -21.27
N ALA A 443 -48.56 -19.45 -20.40
CA ALA A 443 -49.34 -18.23 -20.26
C ALA A 443 -48.53 -17.08 -19.62
N ALA A 444 -47.65 -17.39 -18.66
CA ALA A 444 -46.73 -16.43 -18.08
C ALA A 444 -45.74 -15.90 -19.12
N GLN A 445 -45.17 -16.78 -19.94
CA GLN A 445 -44.25 -16.40 -21.02
C GLN A 445 -44.91 -15.42 -21.99
N GLN A 446 -46.13 -15.73 -22.45
CA GLN A 446 -46.87 -14.85 -23.37
C GLN A 446 -47.16 -13.48 -22.75
N ALA A 447 -47.50 -13.42 -21.47
CA ALA A 447 -47.74 -12.17 -20.75
C ALA A 447 -46.45 -11.35 -20.58
N LEU A 448 -45.30 -12.00 -20.31
CA LEU A 448 -43.99 -11.35 -20.25
C LEU A 448 -43.53 -10.83 -21.63
N GLU A 449 -43.72 -11.61 -22.70
CA GLU A 449 -43.44 -11.16 -24.07
C GLU A 449 -44.32 -9.96 -24.47
N GLN A 450 -45.59 -9.97 -24.06
CA GLN A 450 -46.49 -8.84 -24.28
C GLN A 450 -46.06 -7.60 -23.49
N ALA A 451 -45.63 -7.77 -22.24
CA ALA A 451 -45.05 -6.70 -21.44
C ALA A 451 -43.79 -6.11 -22.10
N ALA A 452 -42.88 -6.96 -22.60
CA ALA A 452 -41.68 -6.53 -23.31
C ALA A 452 -42.01 -5.69 -24.55
N GLN A 453 -42.99 -6.13 -25.35
CA GLN A 453 -43.44 -5.37 -26.52
C GLN A 453 -44.05 -4.01 -26.14
N GLN A 454 -44.79 -3.94 -25.03
CA GLN A 454 -45.38 -2.69 -24.55
C GLN A 454 -44.32 -1.72 -24.03
N GLY A 455 -43.29 -2.21 -23.33
CA GLY A 455 -42.13 -1.42 -22.92
C GLY A 455 -41.30 -0.90 -24.10
N GLN A 456 -41.05 -1.72 -25.13
CA GLN A 456 -40.40 -1.25 -26.37
C GLN A 456 -41.21 -0.16 -27.08
N GLN A 457 -42.53 -0.32 -27.15
CA GLN A 457 -43.42 0.71 -27.73
C GLN A 457 -43.47 1.99 -26.88
N ALA A 458 -43.27 1.88 -25.56
CA ALA A 458 -43.13 3.04 -24.67
C ALA A 458 -41.79 3.76 -24.90
N ALA A 459 -40.69 3.02 -25.10
CA ALA A 459 -39.38 3.57 -25.43
C ALA A 459 -39.37 4.30 -26.79
N GLU A 460 -40.07 3.78 -27.79
CA GLU A 460 -40.20 4.42 -29.11
C GLU A 460 -41.19 5.61 -29.15
N ALA A 461 -41.94 5.85 -28.07
CA ALA A 461 -43.01 6.83 -28.06
C ALA A 461 -42.46 8.27 -28.07
N GLN A 462 -42.93 9.08 -29.01
CA GLN A 462 -42.47 10.47 -29.17
C GLN A 462 -43.08 11.46 -28.18
N LYS A 463 -44.06 11.03 -27.37
CA LYS A 463 -44.78 11.89 -26.43
C LYS A 463 -44.85 11.24 -25.05
N PRO A 464 -44.65 12.00 -23.96
CA PRO A 464 -44.74 11.48 -22.59
C PRO A 464 -46.07 10.78 -22.31
N GLU A 465 -47.19 11.34 -22.77
CA GLU A 465 -48.53 10.78 -22.56
C GLU A 465 -48.71 9.41 -23.24
N GLN A 466 -47.95 9.13 -24.30
CA GLN A 466 -47.94 7.84 -24.98
C GLN A 466 -47.03 6.85 -24.25
N THR A 467 -45.87 7.31 -23.77
CA THR A 467 -44.98 6.52 -22.91
C THR A 467 -45.72 6.05 -21.65
N ASP A 468 -46.42 6.94 -20.93
CA ASP A 468 -47.17 6.62 -19.71
C ASP A 468 -48.31 5.61 -19.97
N GLN A 469 -49.02 5.76 -21.09
CA GLN A 469 -50.08 4.82 -21.47
C GLN A 469 -49.52 3.42 -21.74
N ARG A 470 -48.41 3.33 -22.46
CA ARG A 470 -47.76 2.06 -22.79
C ARG A 470 -47.12 1.40 -21.57
N MET A 471 -46.55 2.19 -20.67
CA MET A 471 -46.05 1.73 -19.37
C MET A 471 -47.19 1.19 -18.49
N THR A 472 -48.37 1.81 -18.51
CA THR A 472 -49.56 1.29 -17.82
C THR A 472 -50.01 -0.04 -18.40
N GLU A 473 -50.06 -0.16 -19.73
CA GLU A 473 -50.38 -1.42 -20.42
C GLU A 473 -49.36 -2.52 -20.09
N MET A 474 -48.08 -2.16 -20.03
CA MET A 474 -46.99 -3.05 -19.62
C MET A 474 -47.18 -3.55 -18.19
N ALA A 475 -47.48 -2.67 -17.25
CA ALA A 475 -47.74 -3.02 -15.87
C ALA A 475 -48.91 -4.02 -15.73
N GLU A 476 -49.96 -3.88 -16.55
CA GLU A 476 -51.07 -4.84 -16.59
C GLU A 476 -50.61 -6.22 -17.07
N SER A 477 -49.83 -6.28 -18.15
CA SER A 477 -49.27 -7.55 -18.67
C SER A 477 -48.31 -8.22 -17.68
N LEU A 478 -47.48 -7.44 -16.98
CA LEU A 478 -46.59 -7.94 -15.92
C LEU A 478 -47.38 -8.50 -14.73
N LYS A 479 -48.49 -7.85 -14.36
CA LYS A 479 -49.39 -8.36 -13.31
C LYS A 479 -50.06 -9.66 -13.72
N ASP A 480 -50.44 -9.80 -14.98
CA ASP A 480 -50.98 -11.04 -15.52
C ASP A 480 -49.92 -12.15 -15.51
N ALA A 481 -48.67 -11.85 -15.89
CA ALA A 481 -47.54 -12.78 -15.79
C ALA A 481 -47.32 -13.26 -14.35
N ALA A 482 -47.29 -12.35 -13.38
CA ALA A 482 -47.14 -12.69 -11.96
C ALA A 482 -48.25 -13.63 -11.46
N GLN A 483 -49.49 -13.43 -11.90
CA GLN A 483 -50.60 -14.34 -11.55
C GLN A 483 -50.42 -15.75 -12.14
N GLN A 484 -49.96 -15.85 -13.39
CA GLN A 484 -49.69 -17.13 -14.03
C GLN A 484 -48.51 -17.86 -13.38
N LEU A 485 -47.45 -17.13 -13.03
CA LEU A 485 -46.29 -17.69 -12.30
C LEU A 485 -46.68 -18.21 -10.91
N ASN A 486 -47.54 -17.50 -10.18
CA ASN A 486 -48.07 -18.01 -8.91
C ASN A 486 -48.89 -19.31 -9.10
N GLN A 487 -49.65 -19.44 -10.18
CA GLN A 487 -50.36 -20.70 -10.49
C GLN A 487 -49.39 -21.84 -10.84
N ALA A 488 -48.29 -21.53 -11.52
CA ALA A 488 -47.23 -22.50 -11.79
C ALA A 488 -46.55 -22.96 -10.49
N ALA A 489 -46.29 -22.04 -9.55
CA ALA A 489 -45.76 -22.35 -8.23
C ALA A 489 -46.69 -23.26 -7.43
N GLU A 490 -47.99 -22.98 -7.39
CA GLU A 490 -48.99 -23.83 -6.72
C GLU A 490 -49.03 -25.25 -7.32
N ALA A 491 -48.93 -25.38 -8.65
CA ALA A 491 -48.89 -26.68 -9.32
C ALA A 491 -47.60 -27.45 -8.98
N ALA A 492 -46.47 -26.76 -8.86
CA ALA A 492 -45.19 -27.33 -8.46
C ALA A 492 -45.18 -27.75 -6.98
N GLU A 493 -45.79 -26.96 -6.08
CA GLU A 493 -45.97 -27.31 -4.67
C GLU A 493 -46.80 -28.59 -4.51
N GLN A 494 -47.90 -28.71 -5.26
CA GLN A 494 -48.74 -29.91 -5.24
C GLN A 494 -48.00 -31.15 -5.74
N ALA A 495 -47.14 -31.00 -6.75
CA ALA A 495 -46.30 -32.07 -7.27
C ALA A 495 -45.22 -32.48 -6.27
N ALA A 496 -44.59 -31.52 -5.60
CA ALA A 496 -43.63 -31.80 -4.53
C ALA A 496 -44.26 -32.57 -3.35
N ALA A 497 -45.51 -32.26 -3.00
CA ALA A 497 -46.26 -32.96 -1.96
C ALA A 497 -46.68 -34.39 -2.36
N GLN A 498 -46.75 -34.68 -3.65
CA GLN A 498 -47.19 -35.97 -4.22
C GLN A 498 -46.03 -36.80 -4.80
N ALA A 499 -44.80 -36.27 -4.76
CA ALA A 499 -43.62 -36.89 -5.34
C ALA A 499 -43.32 -38.27 -4.73
N GLU A 500 -43.05 -39.26 -5.58
CA GLU A 500 -42.75 -40.63 -5.17
C GLU A 500 -41.25 -40.85 -4.93
N THR A 501 -40.40 -39.96 -5.49
CA THR A 501 -38.94 -39.99 -5.28
C THR A 501 -38.40 -38.67 -4.73
N PRO A 502 -37.27 -38.71 -3.98
CA PRO A 502 -36.59 -37.50 -3.54
C PRO A 502 -36.15 -36.59 -4.70
N GLU A 503 -35.76 -37.16 -5.84
CA GLU A 503 -35.36 -36.35 -7.01
C GLU A 503 -36.54 -35.59 -7.62
N GLN A 504 -37.72 -36.23 -7.72
CA GLN A 504 -38.95 -35.56 -8.16
C GLN A 504 -39.36 -34.45 -7.18
N GLN A 505 -39.29 -34.73 -5.88
CA GLN A 505 -39.62 -33.76 -4.84
C GLN A 505 -38.70 -32.53 -4.92
N GLN A 506 -37.40 -32.74 -5.11
CA GLN A 506 -36.42 -31.67 -5.20
C GLN A 506 -36.59 -30.83 -6.48
N ALA A 507 -36.86 -31.48 -7.63
CA ALA A 507 -37.13 -30.77 -8.87
C ALA A 507 -38.42 -29.93 -8.82
N ALA A 508 -39.48 -30.47 -8.22
CA ALA A 508 -40.73 -29.73 -8.01
C ALA A 508 -40.58 -28.57 -7.02
N GLN A 509 -39.80 -28.73 -5.94
CA GLN A 509 -39.48 -27.64 -5.01
C GLN A 509 -38.64 -26.53 -5.65
N ALA A 510 -37.68 -26.90 -6.51
CA ALA A 510 -36.89 -25.93 -7.25
C ALA A 510 -37.77 -25.12 -8.22
N ALA A 511 -38.65 -25.79 -8.96
CA ALA A 511 -39.62 -25.14 -9.84
C ALA A 511 -40.58 -24.22 -9.09
N GLN A 512 -41.05 -24.63 -7.90
CA GLN A 512 -41.89 -23.79 -7.03
C GLN A 512 -41.16 -22.52 -6.62
N GLN A 513 -39.94 -22.64 -6.07
CA GLN A 513 -39.17 -21.50 -5.57
C GLN A 513 -38.83 -20.51 -6.69
N GLN A 514 -38.44 -21.02 -7.86
CA GLN A 514 -38.18 -20.17 -9.02
C GLN A 514 -39.44 -19.45 -9.50
N ALA A 515 -40.60 -20.14 -9.53
CA ALA A 515 -41.86 -19.53 -9.95
C ALA A 515 -42.37 -18.47 -8.96
N GLU A 516 -42.22 -18.68 -7.65
CA GLU A 516 -42.55 -17.68 -6.62
C GLU A 516 -41.65 -16.45 -6.72
N ALA A 517 -40.34 -16.64 -6.91
CA ALA A 517 -39.38 -15.54 -7.08
C ALA A 517 -39.67 -14.74 -8.35
N ALA A 518 -39.90 -15.42 -9.48
CA ALA A 518 -40.27 -14.77 -10.73
C ALA A 518 -41.63 -14.05 -10.63
N ALA A 519 -42.61 -14.61 -9.90
CA ALA A 519 -43.89 -13.94 -9.68
C ALA A 519 -43.74 -12.64 -8.88
N GLN A 520 -42.92 -12.65 -7.82
CA GLN A 520 -42.63 -11.46 -7.02
C GLN A 520 -41.88 -10.40 -7.85
N GLN A 521 -40.92 -10.83 -8.67
CA GLN A 521 -40.19 -9.96 -9.57
C GLN A 521 -41.13 -9.30 -10.58
N ALA A 522 -42.02 -10.06 -11.22
CA ALA A 522 -43.01 -9.54 -12.15
C ALA A 522 -44.01 -8.58 -11.48
N GLU A 523 -44.44 -8.86 -10.25
CA GLU A 523 -45.32 -7.97 -9.49
C GLU A 523 -44.63 -6.66 -9.09
N GLN A 524 -43.36 -6.73 -8.71
CA GLN A 524 -42.57 -5.55 -8.39
C GLN A 524 -42.36 -4.67 -9.63
N MET A 525 -41.96 -5.27 -10.75
CA MET A 525 -41.85 -4.54 -12.03
C MET A 525 -43.18 -3.91 -12.42
N ALA A 526 -44.31 -4.60 -12.24
CA ALA A 526 -45.64 -4.05 -12.52
C ALA A 526 -45.94 -2.81 -11.66
N GLN A 527 -45.56 -2.82 -10.38
CA GLN A 527 -45.73 -1.67 -9.49
C GLN A 527 -44.82 -0.50 -9.92
N GLN A 528 -43.55 -0.76 -10.21
CA GLN A 528 -42.61 0.27 -10.61
C GLN A 528 -42.97 0.91 -11.96
N ALA A 529 -43.37 0.09 -12.94
CA ALA A 529 -43.86 0.59 -14.23
C ALA A 529 -45.15 1.41 -14.10
N ALA A 530 -46.05 1.06 -13.18
CA ALA A 530 -47.29 1.80 -12.94
C ALA A 530 -47.05 3.13 -12.19
N ASP A 531 -46.08 3.15 -11.27
CA ASP A 531 -45.75 4.32 -10.46
C ASP A 531 -44.74 5.27 -11.15
N GLY A 532 -44.25 4.92 -12.35
CA GLY A 532 -43.25 5.70 -13.09
C GLY A 532 -41.90 5.75 -12.36
N GLN A 533 -41.51 4.63 -11.74
CA GLN A 533 -40.25 4.48 -11.04
C GLN A 533 -39.29 3.66 -11.89
N ALA A 534 -38.02 4.08 -11.95
CA ALA A 534 -36.95 3.29 -12.53
C ALA A 534 -36.90 1.87 -11.92
N PRO A 535 -36.53 0.85 -12.71
CA PRO A 535 -36.30 -0.49 -12.19
C PRO A 535 -35.22 -0.45 -11.11
N ASN A 536 -35.39 -1.26 -10.06
CA ASN A 536 -34.47 -1.21 -8.93
C ASN A 536 -33.08 -1.72 -9.38
N THR A 537 -32.05 -0.88 -9.25
CA THR A 537 -30.70 -1.13 -9.79
C THR A 537 -30.10 -2.45 -9.29
N GLU A 538 -30.34 -2.84 -8.03
CA GLU A 538 -29.89 -4.13 -7.48
C GLU A 538 -30.51 -5.35 -8.18
N GLN A 539 -31.74 -5.24 -8.72
CA GLN A 539 -32.40 -6.34 -9.43
C GLN A 539 -31.98 -6.39 -10.89
N SER A 540 -31.73 -5.24 -11.51
CA SER A 540 -31.10 -5.14 -12.83
C SER A 540 -29.71 -5.78 -12.79
N LEU A 541 -28.90 -5.42 -11.78
CA LEU A 541 -27.56 -5.96 -11.55
C LEU A 541 -27.57 -7.47 -11.29
N GLN A 542 -28.51 -8.01 -10.49
CA GLN A 542 -28.61 -9.47 -10.29
C GLN A 542 -29.00 -10.24 -11.57
N MET A 543 -29.85 -9.64 -12.41
CA MET A 543 -30.24 -10.24 -13.69
C MET A 543 -29.08 -10.17 -14.69
N GLU A 544 -28.34 -9.07 -14.69
CA GLU A 544 -27.15 -8.83 -15.50
C GLU A 544 -26.01 -9.77 -15.08
N GLU A 545 -25.77 -9.96 -13.79
CA GLU A 545 -24.80 -10.93 -13.25
C GLU A 545 -25.17 -12.37 -13.64
N GLN A 546 -26.47 -12.71 -13.72
CA GLN A 546 -26.95 -13.99 -14.24
C GLN A 546 -26.85 -14.12 -15.77
N MET A 547 -26.92 -13.02 -16.54
CA MET A 547 -26.71 -13.00 -17.99
C MET A 547 -25.21 -13.02 -18.36
N GLN A 548 -24.37 -12.31 -17.62
CA GLN A 548 -22.91 -12.27 -17.72
C GLN A 548 -22.31 -13.65 -17.36
N ALA A 549 -22.89 -14.37 -16.40
CA ALA A 549 -22.49 -15.75 -16.10
C ALA A 549 -22.67 -16.75 -17.29
N GLN A 550 -23.30 -16.32 -18.39
CA GLN A 550 -23.44 -17.10 -19.63
C GLN A 550 -22.79 -16.45 -20.86
N ASN A 551 -22.24 -15.23 -20.76
CA ASN A 551 -21.64 -14.49 -21.87
C ASN A 551 -20.25 -13.96 -21.44
N ASP A 552 -19.18 -14.60 -21.90
CA ASP A 552 -17.77 -14.37 -21.47
C ASP A 552 -17.16 -13.03 -21.96
N GLN A 553 -17.94 -12.01 -22.35
CA GLN A 553 -17.40 -10.74 -22.85
C GLN A 553 -17.57 -9.60 -21.84
N PRO A 554 -16.48 -8.94 -21.40
CA PRO A 554 -16.55 -7.78 -20.53
C PRO A 554 -17.16 -6.58 -21.26
N THR A 555 -17.83 -5.72 -20.51
CA THR A 555 -18.44 -4.47 -20.98
C THR A 555 -17.40 -3.39 -21.22
N ARG A 556 -17.81 -2.31 -21.89
CA ARG A 556 -16.92 -1.20 -22.22
C ARG A 556 -16.42 -0.46 -20.98
N SER A 557 -17.25 -0.25 -19.97
CA SER A 557 -16.81 0.34 -18.70
C SER A 557 -15.82 -0.58 -17.98
N GLU A 558 -16.11 -1.88 -17.90
CA GLU A 558 -15.21 -2.85 -17.24
C GLU A 558 -13.82 -2.87 -17.89
N VAL A 559 -13.77 -2.86 -19.24
CA VAL A 559 -12.51 -2.84 -19.98
C VAL A 559 -11.76 -1.51 -19.81
N ALA A 560 -12.47 -0.38 -19.72
CA ALA A 560 -11.86 0.91 -19.43
C ALA A 560 -11.31 0.97 -17.99
N ASP A 561 -12.05 0.44 -17.01
CA ASP A 561 -11.63 0.37 -15.61
C ASP A 561 -10.43 -0.56 -15.42
N GLU A 562 -10.41 -1.72 -16.08
CA GLU A 562 -9.25 -2.61 -16.14
C GLU A 562 -8.03 -1.89 -16.72
N GLN A 563 -8.20 -1.14 -17.81
CA GLN A 563 -7.11 -0.36 -18.40
C GLN A 563 -6.58 0.74 -17.46
N PHE A 564 -7.47 1.38 -16.68
CA PHE A 564 -7.08 2.38 -15.69
C PHE A 564 -6.32 1.73 -14.52
N ASN A 565 -6.74 0.55 -14.06
CA ASN A 565 -6.04 -0.18 -13.00
C ASN A 565 -4.61 -0.57 -13.43
N VAL A 566 -4.45 -1.05 -14.67
CA VAL A 566 -3.11 -1.36 -15.22
C VAL A 566 -2.24 -0.10 -15.29
N ALA A 567 -2.81 1.05 -15.65
CA ALA A 567 -2.06 2.31 -15.64
C ALA A 567 -1.58 2.70 -14.23
N ASP A 568 -2.39 2.47 -13.20
CA ASP A 568 -2.01 2.72 -11.81
C ASP A 568 -0.94 1.75 -11.29
N GLU A 569 -1.01 0.46 -11.68
CA GLU A 569 0.04 -0.54 -11.38
C GLU A 569 1.39 -0.13 -11.99
N VAL A 570 1.42 0.22 -13.27
CA VAL A 570 2.64 0.68 -13.96
C VAL A 570 3.18 1.97 -13.32
N LYS A 571 2.30 2.87 -12.88
CA LYS A 571 2.69 4.08 -12.16
C LYS A 571 3.27 3.79 -10.78
N GLN A 572 2.76 2.79 -10.08
CA GLN A 572 3.35 2.32 -8.83
C GLN A 572 4.75 1.76 -9.07
N ALA A 573 4.91 0.87 -10.05
CA ALA A 573 6.21 0.34 -10.45
C ALA A 573 7.20 1.47 -10.79
N SER A 574 6.79 2.48 -11.57
CA SER A 574 7.59 3.69 -11.86
C SER A 574 8.09 4.40 -10.60
N SER A 575 7.23 4.55 -9.58
CA SER A 575 7.57 5.18 -8.30
C SER A 575 8.58 4.36 -7.50
N GLU A 576 8.42 3.04 -7.50
CA GLU A 576 9.31 2.08 -6.84
C GLU A 576 10.70 2.06 -7.49
N ILE A 577 10.75 2.00 -8.82
CA ILE A 577 11.99 2.13 -9.60
C ILE A 577 12.69 3.46 -9.30
N SER A 578 11.93 4.57 -9.31
CA SER A 578 12.45 5.90 -8.98
C SER A 578 12.97 5.99 -7.54
N ARG A 579 12.34 5.27 -6.60
CA ARG A 579 12.79 5.18 -5.22
C ARG A 579 14.09 4.38 -5.12
N ALA A 580 14.18 3.24 -5.80
CA ALA A 580 15.40 2.45 -5.90
C ALA A 580 16.55 3.25 -6.53
N ALA A 581 16.28 4.03 -7.58
CA ALA A 581 17.24 4.94 -8.20
C ALA A 581 17.84 5.94 -7.19
N ARG A 582 17.01 6.58 -6.35
CA ARG A 582 17.47 7.47 -5.28
C ARG A 582 18.29 6.74 -4.22
N HIS A 583 17.95 5.49 -3.91
CA HIS A 583 18.72 4.66 -2.99
C HIS A 583 20.11 4.35 -3.55
N GLN A 584 20.18 3.95 -4.81
CA GLN A 584 21.43 3.74 -5.53
C GLN A 584 22.27 5.03 -5.66
N GLU A 585 21.63 6.18 -5.88
CA GLU A 585 22.31 7.48 -5.91
C GLU A 585 22.98 7.81 -4.58
N ARG A 586 22.30 7.57 -3.45
CA ARG A 586 22.88 7.75 -2.11
C ARG A 586 24.04 6.81 -1.82
N LEU A 587 24.06 5.63 -2.45
CA LEU A 587 25.16 4.68 -2.41
C LEU A 587 26.31 5.05 -3.37
N ASN A 588 26.16 6.12 -4.16
CA ASN A 588 27.03 6.48 -5.29
C ASN A 588 27.21 5.33 -6.29
N ASN A 589 26.13 4.57 -6.54
CA ASN A 589 26.11 3.53 -7.56
C ASN A 589 25.77 4.16 -8.93
N GLU A 590 26.52 3.75 -9.95
CA GLU A 590 26.43 4.26 -11.32
C GLU A 590 25.09 3.92 -12.00
N GLN A 591 24.40 2.88 -11.51
CA GLN A 591 23.10 2.41 -12.00
C GLN A 591 21.92 3.32 -11.62
N ALA A 592 22.13 4.28 -10.72
CA ALA A 592 21.09 5.20 -10.30
C ALA A 592 20.48 5.97 -11.48
N GLN A 593 21.28 6.27 -12.51
CA GLN A 593 20.80 6.96 -13.69
C GLN A 593 19.97 6.04 -14.59
N ASP A 594 20.42 4.81 -14.85
CA ASP A 594 19.70 3.83 -15.67
C ASP A 594 18.33 3.51 -15.05
N LEU A 595 18.27 3.32 -13.72
CA LEU A 595 17.01 3.13 -13.00
C LEU A 595 16.11 4.36 -13.06
N LYS A 596 16.67 5.57 -12.98
CA LYS A 596 15.88 6.79 -13.10
C LYS A 596 15.22 6.90 -14.48
N GLU A 597 15.97 6.61 -15.54
CA GLU A 597 15.45 6.59 -16.90
C GLU A 597 14.37 5.52 -17.08
N ALA A 598 14.57 4.31 -16.55
CA ALA A 598 13.55 3.25 -16.57
C ALA A 598 12.27 3.65 -15.83
N GLY A 599 12.39 4.28 -14.65
CA GLY A 599 11.23 4.79 -13.91
C GLY A 599 10.46 5.88 -14.66
N GLU A 600 11.17 6.80 -15.33
CA GLU A 600 10.55 7.84 -16.16
C GLU A 600 9.81 7.24 -17.38
N GLN A 601 10.37 6.22 -18.02
CA GLN A 601 9.72 5.52 -19.14
C GLN A 601 8.45 4.77 -18.71
N ALA A 602 8.51 4.02 -17.61
CA ALA A 602 7.32 3.36 -17.05
C ALA A 602 6.22 4.38 -16.71
N GLY A 603 6.59 5.53 -16.14
CA GLY A 603 5.64 6.61 -15.87
C GLY A 603 4.96 7.16 -17.13
N GLN A 604 5.69 7.29 -18.23
CA GLN A 604 5.12 7.72 -19.52
C GLN A 604 4.17 6.67 -20.10
N THR A 605 4.51 5.38 -19.98
CA THR A 605 3.63 4.28 -20.42
C THR A 605 2.33 4.25 -19.61
N ALA A 606 2.39 4.48 -18.30
CA ALA A 606 1.20 4.62 -17.46
C ALA A 606 0.28 5.78 -17.91
N GLU A 607 0.86 6.95 -18.21
CA GLU A 607 0.08 8.10 -18.71
C GLU A 607 -0.61 7.79 -20.05
N GLN A 608 0.07 7.07 -20.95
CA GLN A 608 -0.50 6.64 -22.22
C GLN A 608 -1.64 5.63 -22.01
N GLN A 609 -1.48 4.67 -21.10
CA GLN A 609 -2.51 3.68 -20.79
C GLN A 609 -3.76 4.33 -20.18
N ALA A 610 -3.61 5.30 -19.28
CA ALA A 610 -4.74 6.06 -18.74
C ALA A 610 -5.51 6.82 -19.84
N ALA A 611 -4.80 7.42 -20.80
CA ALA A 611 -5.44 8.05 -21.95
C ALA A 611 -6.18 7.05 -22.86
N VAL A 612 -5.67 5.82 -22.97
CA VAL A 612 -6.35 4.73 -23.70
C VAL A 612 -7.61 4.28 -22.97
N ALA A 613 -7.61 4.22 -21.64
CA ALA A 613 -8.83 3.94 -20.85
C ALA A 613 -9.93 4.97 -21.15
N GLU A 614 -9.58 6.27 -21.16
CA GLU A 614 -10.53 7.34 -21.51
C GLU A 614 -11.06 7.21 -22.95
N GLN A 615 -10.21 6.78 -23.89
CA GLN A 615 -10.64 6.53 -25.28
C GLN A 615 -11.59 5.34 -25.37
N ILE A 616 -11.30 4.23 -24.69
CA ILE A 616 -12.16 3.06 -24.62
C ILE A 616 -13.53 3.45 -24.05
N GLN A 617 -13.56 4.25 -22.98
CA GLN A 617 -14.81 4.69 -22.37
C GLN A 617 -15.62 5.62 -23.29
N ASN A 618 -14.99 6.68 -23.82
CA ASN A 618 -15.72 7.79 -24.42
C ASN A 618 -15.86 7.72 -25.95
N LYS A 619 -15.12 6.83 -26.65
CA LYS A 619 -15.05 6.84 -28.12
C LYS A 619 -15.21 5.45 -28.75
N PRO A 620 -16.44 5.04 -29.12
CA PRO A 620 -16.75 3.77 -29.80
C PRO A 620 -15.91 3.53 -31.05
N GLU A 621 -15.76 4.58 -31.83
CA GLU A 621 -15.18 4.53 -33.17
C GLU A 621 -13.65 4.39 -33.16
N GLU A 622 -13.00 4.61 -32.01
CA GLU A 622 -11.55 4.53 -31.83
C GLU A 622 -11.10 3.18 -31.20
N GLN A 623 -11.98 2.17 -31.11
CA GLN A 623 -11.65 0.87 -30.48
C GLN A 623 -10.43 0.17 -31.13
N GLU A 624 -10.30 0.23 -32.46
CA GLU A 624 -9.14 -0.36 -33.18
C GLU A 624 -7.83 0.37 -32.84
N ALA A 625 -7.89 1.69 -32.59
CA ALA A 625 -6.73 2.46 -32.16
C ALA A 625 -6.36 2.15 -30.69
N ALA A 626 -7.36 1.99 -29.82
CA ALA A 626 -7.15 1.55 -28.43
C ALA A 626 -6.54 0.15 -28.37
N GLN A 627 -6.98 -0.76 -29.25
CA GLN A 627 -6.39 -2.10 -29.39
C GLN A 627 -4.90 -2.05 -29.76
N GLN A 628 -4.55 -1.22 -30.75
CA GLN A 628 -3.15 -1.05 -31.18
C GLN A 628 -2.30 -0.44 -30.06
N ALA A 629 -2.82 0.57 -29.38
CA ALA A 629 -2.13 1.19 -28.26
C ALA A 629 -1.90 0.22 -27.09
N ALA A 630 -2.88 -0.65 -26.77
CA ALA A 630 -2.70 -1.70 -25.76
C ALA A 630 -1.61 -2.71 -26.16
N ALA A 631 -1.58 -3.14 -27.43
CA ALA A 631 -0.53 -4.04 -27.93
C ALA A 631 0.87 -3.38 -27.92
N GLU A 632 0.97 -2.11 -28.29
CA GLU A 632 2.23 -1.35 -28.21
C GLU A 632 2.68 -1.15 -26.75
N ALA A 633 1.74 -0.87 -25.84
CA ALA A 633 2.05 -0.74 -24.42
C ALA A 633 2.56 -2.06 -23.82
N ALA A 634 2.01 -3.20 -24.24
CA ALA A 634 2.53 -4.51 -23.85
C ALA A 634 4.00 -4.72 -24.26
N GLU A 635 4.36 -4.43 -25.51
CA GLU A 635 5.76 -4.54 -25.99
C GLU A 635 6.69 -3.57 -25.21
N GLN A 636 6.23 -2.35 -24.95
CA GLN A 636 7.00 -1.38 -24.17
C GLN A 636 7.23 -1.82 -22.72
N LEU A 637 6.22 -2.37 -22.05
CA LEU A 637 6.35 -2.83 -20.67
C LEU A 637 7.27 -4.05 -20.55
N GLU A 638 7.22 -4.97 -21.53
CA GLU A 638 8.13 -6.11 -21.61
C GLU A 638 9.58 -5.65 -21.80
N ASP A 639 9.81 -4.72 -22.73
CA ASP A 639 11.13 -4.09 -22.95
C ASP A 639 11.64 -3.37 -21.68
N GLN A 640 10.75 -2.66 -20.96
CA GLN A 640 11.10 -1.98 -19.70
C GLN A 640 11.42 -2.97 -18.58
N GLY A 641 10.66 -4.06 -18.46
CA GLY A 641 10.92 -5.14 -17.52
C GLY A 641 12.28 -5.80 -17.77
N ASP A 642 12.62 -6.08 -19.03
CA ASP A 642 13.93 -6.61 -19.41
C ASP A 642 15.06 -5.59 -19.13
N GLN A 643 14.83 -4.30 -19.36
CA GLN A 643 15.81 -3.26 -18.99
C GLN A 643 16.07 -3.21 -17.48
N LEU A 644 15.01 -3.34 -16.68
CA LEU A 644 15.06 -3.36 -15.23
C LEU A 644 15.80 -4.60 -14.70
N GLU A 645 15.47 -5.79 -15.22
CA GLU A 645 16.13 -7.05 -14.87
C GLU A 645 17.63 -6.98 -15.17
N ASN A 646 18.00 -6.45 -16.33
CA ASN A 646 19.40 -6.25 -16.70
C ASN A 646 20.12 -5.27 -15.75
N ALA A 647 19.44 -4.20 -15.30
CA ALA A 647 20.00 -3.27 -14.33
C ALA A 647 20.23 -3.95 -12.97
N MET A 648 19.32 -4.83 -12.56
CA MET A 648 19.44 -5.63 -11.34
C MET A 648 20.55 -6.69 -11.43
N GLU A 649 20.68 -7.40 -12.55
CA GLU A 649 21.76 -8.38 -12.75
C GLU A 649 23.15 -7.73 -12.71
N ALA A 650 23.28 -6.55 -13.30
CA ALA A 650 24.52 -5.76 -13.21
C ALA A 650 24.85 -5.32 -11.78
N ALA A 651 23.84 -5.20 -10.90
CA ALA A 651 24.02 -4.83 -9.48
C ALA A 651 24.50 -6.03 -8.66
N ALA A 652 23.91 -7.21 -8.89
CA ALA A 652 24.25 -8.45 -8.19
C ALA A 652 25.67 -8.96 -8.54
N ASN A 653 26.19 -8.61 -9.72
CA ASN A 653 27.55 -8.94 -10.17
C ASN A 653 28.27 -7.68 -10.68
N PRO A 654 28.78 -6.82 -9.79
CA PRO A 654 29.49 -5.62 -10.20
C PRO A 654 30.76 -6.01 -10.96
N GLU A 655 30.90 -5.49 -12.18
CA GLU A 655 32.07 -5.75 -13.01
C GLU A 655 33.35 -5.24 -12.33
N PRO A 656 34.45 -6.00 -12.38
CA PRO A 656 35.66 -5.71 -11.61
C PRO A 656 36.31 -4.39 -12.02
N LYS A 657 36.84 -3.67 -11.01
CA LYS A 657 37.63 -2.44 -11.16
C LYS A 657 39.15 -2.66 -11.11
N ASP A 658 39.60 -3.84 -10.67
CA ASP A 658 41.01 -4.22 -10.66
C ASP A 658 41.42 -4.86 -12.00
N PRO A 659 42.58 -4.51 -12.60
CA PRO A 659 42.96 -5.00 -13.92
C PRO A 659 43.12 -6.52 -14.02
N ALA A 660 43.56 -7.21 -12.95
CA ALA A 660 43.70 -8.66 -12.98
C ALA A 660 42.32 -9.34 -12.98
N ALA A 661 41.39 -8.81 -12.19
CA ALA A 661 40.01 -9.28 -12.16
C ALA A 661 39.26 -8.95 -13.47
N MET A 662 39.52 -7.81 -14.11
CA MET A 662 39.01 -7.50 -15.46
C MET A 662 39.48 -8.51 -16.49
N ALA A 663 40.76 -8.93 -16.43
CA ALA A 663 41.29 -9.93 -17.35
C ALA A 663 40.64 -11.31 -17.17
N GLU A 664 40.39 -11.71 -15.92
CA GLU A 664 39.69 -12.96 -15.61
C GLU A 664 38.25 -12.95 -16.12
N ARG A 665 37.54 -11.84 -15.91
CA ARG A 665 36.17 -11.67 -16.36
C ARG A 665 36.03 -11.60 -17.88
N ALA A 666 36.96 -10.93 -18.56
CA ALA A 666 37.04 -10.93 -20.02
C ALA A 666 37.24 -12.34 -20.59
N ARG A 667 38.07 -13.18 -19.94
CA ARG A 667 38.24 -14.58 -20.30
C ARG A 667 37.00 -15.42 -20.04
N ASP A 668 36.28 -15.17 -18.96
CA ASP A 668 35.02 -15.84 -18.65
C ASP A 668 33.96 -15.55 -19.72
N LEU A 669 33.79 -14.29 -20.10
CA LEU A 669 32.93 -13.89 -21.22
C LEU A 669 33.35 -14.59 -22.52
N ALA A 670 34.64 -14.62 -22.85
CA ALA A 670 35.16 -15.23 -24.08
C ALA A 670 35.04 -16.76 -24.14
N ASN A 671 35.21 -17.44 -23.00
CA ASN A 671 35.35 -18.90 -22.95
C ASN A 671 34.08 -19.62 -22.49
N ASN A 672 33.17 -18.94 -21.78
CA ASN A 672 31.93 -19.52 -21.28
C ASN A 672 30.72 -18.87 -21.94
N THR A 673 30.64 -17.53 -21.97
CA THR A 673 29.47 -16.82 -22.47
C THR A 673 29.35 -16.89 -23.99
N VAL A 674 30.42 -16.56 -24.73
CA VAL A 674 30.39 -16.61 -26.21
C VAL A 674 30.08 -18.02 -26.76
N PRO A 675 30.69 -19.12 -26.29
CA PRO A 675 30.38 -20.45 -26.82
C PRO A 675 28.94 -20.89 -26.53
N ASN A 676 28.36 -20.48 -25.40
CA ASN A 676 26.94 -20.73 -25.11
C ASN A 676 26.04 -19.97 -26.08
N LEU A 677 26.36 -18.69 -26.34
CA LEU A 677 25.68 -17.88 -27.34
C LEU A 677 25.81 -18.46 -28.75
N GLU A 678 26.99 -18.96 -29.14
CA GLU A 678 27.21 -19.62 -30.44
C GLU A 678 26.29 -20.84 -30.60
N ASN A 679 26.19 -21.70 -29.57
CA ASN A 679 25.32 -22.87 -29.58
C ASN A 679 23.83 -22.49 -29.72
N LYS A 680 23.38 -21.47 -28.99
CA LYS A 680 21.98 -20.99 -29.08
C LYS A 680 21.71 -20.30 -30.41
N ASN A 681 22.65 -19.52 -30.91
CA ASN A 681 22.59 -18.90 -32.23
C ASN A 681 22.49 -19.95 -33.36
N GLU A 682 23.18 -21.09 -33.26
CA GLU A 682 23.02 -22.20 -34.21
C GLU A 682 21.62 -22.82 -34.16
N GLN A 683 21.02 -22.93 -32.97
CA GLN A 683 19.66 -23.44 -32.79
C GLN A 683 18.61 -22.48 -33.38
N ALA A 684 18.79 -21.18 -33.13
CA ALA A 684 17.89 -20.11 -33.58
C ALA A 684 18.12 -19.69 -35.05
N GLN A 685 19.27 -20.03 -35.63
CA GLN A 685 19.69 -19.62 -36.98
C GLN A 685 19.74 -18.11 -37.19
N THR A 686 20.14 -17.32 -36.17
CA THR A 686 20.08 -15.85 -36.23
C THR A 686 21.12 -15.21 -37.16
N GLY A 687 22.12 -15.97 -37.60
CA GLY A 687 23.18 -15.45 -38.48
C GLY A 687 24.18 -14.52 -37.77
N ALA A 688 24.26 -14.56 -36.44
CA ALA A 688 25.17 -13.76 -35.61
C ALA A 688 26.57 -14.40 -35.41
N GLU A 689 26.87 -15.49 -36.12
CA GLU A 689 28.10 -16.28 -35.97
C GLU A 689 29.38 -15.45 -36.13
N GLN A 690 29.36 -14.49 -37.06
CA GLN A 690 30.51 -13.64 -37.33
C GLN A 690 30.72 -12.62 -36.21
N GLU A 691 29.65 -12.03 -35.71
CA GLU A 691 29.67 -11.04 -34.64
C GLU A 691 30.13 -11.68 -33.32
N LEU A 692 29.59 -12.84 -32.95
CA LEU A 692 29.99 -13.58 -31.75
C LEU A 692 31.49 -13.95 -31.79
N LYS A 693 31.99 -14.37 -32.95
CA LYS A 693 33.42 -14.64 -33.12
C LYS A 693 34.29 -13.38 -32.97
N GLN A 694 33.86 -12.24 -33.53
CA GLN A 694 34.57 -10.97 -33.39
C GLN A 694 34.54 -10.47 -31.95
N ALA A 695 33.41 -10.62 -31.25
CA ALA A 695 33.28 -10.31 -29.84
C ALA A 695 34.28 -11.10 -29.00
N LYS A 696 34.43 -12.41 -29.26
CA LYS A 696 35.43 -13.27 -28.61
C LYS A 696 36.86 -12.80 -28.85
N GLU A 697 37.23 -12.50 -30.09
CA GLU A 697 38.58 -12.02 -30.41
C GLU A 697 38.90 -10.69 -29.71
N ASN A 698 37.92 -9.80 -29.57
CA ASN A 698 38.08 -8.54 -28.85
C ASN A 698 38.18 -8.76 -27.33
N LEU A 699 37.38 -9.66 -26.75
CA LEU A 699 37.47 -10.04 -25.34
C LEU A 699 38.82 -10.67 -24.98
N GLU A 700 39.36 -11.54 -25.83
CA GLU A 700 40.68 -12.15 -25.62
C GLU A 700 41.81 -11.10 -25.62
N LYS A 701 41.73 -10.09 -26.50
CA LYS A 701 42.65 -8.95 -26.50
C LYS A 701 42.46 -8.06 -25.28
N ALA A 702 41.22 -7.76 -24.90
CA ALA A 702 40.91 -6.98 -23.71
C ALA A 702 41.50 -7.64 -22.44
N ALA A 703 41.41 -8.97 -22.35
CA ALA A 703 42.03 -9.75 -21.28
C ALA A 703 43.55 -9.62 -21.26
N GLU A 704 44.21 -9.77 -22.41
CA GLU A 704 45.66 -9.61 -22.54
C GLU A 704 46.13 -8.23 -22.08
N LYS A 705 45.44 -7.17 -22.51
CA LYS A 705 45.75 -5.79 -22.13
C LYS A 705 45.51 -5.51 -20.64
N SER A 706 44.46 -6.09 -20.08
CA SER A 706 44.17 -5.97 -18.65
C SER A 706 45.22 -6.68 -17.78
N ASP A 707 45.74 -7.84 -18.20
CA ASP A 707 46.86 -8.49 -17.50
C ASP A 707 48.18 -7.70 -17.62
N GLU A 708 48.46 -7.14 -18.81
CA GLU A 708 49.62 -6.26 -19.01
C GLU A 708 49.55 -5.06 -18.04
N ALA A 709 48.38 -4.44 -17.92
CA ALA A 709 48.14 -3.37 -16.95
C ALA A 709 48.34 -3.83 -15.50
N ALA A 710 47.81 -4.99 -15.11
CA ALA A 710 47.98 -5.56 -13.76
C ALA A 710 49.47 -5.76 -13.42
N GLN A 711 50.25 -6.30 -14.37
CA GLN A 711 51.68 -6.51 -14.19
C GLN A 711 52.46 -5.19 -14.06
N LEU A 712 52.07 -4.17 -14.83
CA LEU A 712 52.69 -2.84 -14.79
C LEU A 712 52.37 -2.11 -13.47
N GLN A 713 51.15 -2.25 -12.94
CA GLN A 713 50.78 -1.75 -11.61
C GLN A 713 51.63 -2.39 -10.51
N GLN A 714 51.82 -3.71 -10.55
CA GLN A 714 52.69 -4.41 -9.59
C GLN A 714 54.16 -3.96 -9.66
N GLN A 715 54.59 -3.45 -10.82
CA GLN A 715 55.93 -2.89 -11.03
C GLN A 715 56.03 -1.39 -10.69
N GLY A 716 54.93 -0.76 -10.24
CA GLY A 716 54.89 0.67 -9.92
C GLY A 716 54.90 1.59 -11.13
N LYS A 717 54.58 1.09 -12.33
CA LYS A 717 54.59 1.83 -13.60
C LYS A 717 53.18 2.29 -13.97
N GLN A 718 52.62 3.20 -13.18
CA GLN A 718 51.22 3.62 -13.30
C GLN A 718 50.87 4.19 -14.68
N GLU A 719 51.70 5.04 -15.27
CA GLU A 719 51.41 5.65 -16.59
C GLU A 719 51.35 4.62 -17.72
N GLU A 720 52.23 3.61 -17.70
CA GLU A 720 52.22 2.53 -18.69
C GLU A 720 51.03 1.58 -18.46
N ALA A 721 50.61 1.39 -17.20
CA ALA A 721 49.44 0.58 -16.86
C ALA A 721 48.14 1.25 -17.31
N ASP A 722 48.03 2.57 -17.15
CA ASP A 722 46.86 3.35 -17.57
C ASP A 722 46.70 3.33 -19.10
N GLU A 723 47.80 3.37 -19.87
CA GLU A 723 47.79 3.20 -21.34
C GLU A 723 47.28 1.81 -21.75
N LYS A 724 47.65 0.76 -21.01
CA LYS A 724 47.15 -0.60 -21.24
C LYS A 724 45.68 -0.78 -20.87
N LEU A 725 45.20 -0.08 -19.85
CA LEU A 725 43.77 -0.04 -19.54
C LEU A 725 42.97 0.71 -20.60
N GLU A 726 43.53 1.74 -21.22
CA GLU A 726 42.89 2.44 -22.36
C GLU A 726 42.78 1.51 -23.58
N GLU A 727 43.87 0.83 -23.94
CA GLU A 727 43.84 -0.21 -24.98
C GLU A 727 42.82 -1.32 -24.66
N ALA A 728 42.71 -1.75 -23.40
CA ALA A 728 41.71 -2.73 -22.98
C ALA A 728 40.27 -2.19 -23.12
N ALA A 729 40.04 -0.93 -22.74
CA ALA A 729 38.74 -0.29 -22.85
C ALA A 729 38.24 -0.20 -24.30
N GLU A 730 39.13 0.13 -25.25
CA GLU A 730 38.79 0.11 -26.67
C GLU A 730 38.37 -1.29 -27.15
N GLN A 731 39.04 -2.34 -26.66
CA GLN A 731 38.66 -3.71 -27.01
C GLN A 731 37.34 -4.14 -26.36
N PHE A 732 37.05 -3.70 -25.13
CA PHE A 732 35.75 -3.92 -24.50
C PHE A 732 34.62 -3.21 -25.25
N GLU A 733 34.81 -1.97 -25.69
CA GLU A 733 33.82 -1.25 -26.52
C GLU A 733 33.62 -1.96 -27.86
N ALA A 734 34.69 -2.39 -28.52
CA ALA A 734 34.61 -3.15 -29.76
C ALA A 734 33.95 -4.52 -29.58
N ALA A 735 34.03 -5.15 -28.39
CA ALA A 735 33.30 -6.38 -28.09
C ALA A 735 31.81 -6.10 -27.85
N ALA A 736 31.48 -5.02 -27.13
CA ALA A 736 30.11 -4.58 -26.89
C ALA A 736 29.35 -4.33 -28.20
N GLU A 737 29.94 -3.59 -29.15
CA GLU A 737 29.33 -3.33 -30.47
C GLU A 737 29.00 -4.60 -31.25
N GLN A 738 29.77 -5.68 -31.05
CA GLN A 738 29.53 -6.95 -31.73
C GLN A 738 28.40 -7.74 -31.06
N PHE A 739 28.34 -7.73 -29.73
CA PHE A 739 27.22 -8.31 -29.00
C PHE A 739 25.90 -7.57 -29.28
N GLU A 740 25.93 -6.25 -29.41
CA GLU A 740 24.77 -5.46 -29.82
C GLU A 740 24.25 -5.88 -31.20
N LYS A 741 25.13 -5.97 -32.20
CA LYS A 741 24.76 -6.46 -33.55
C LYS A 741 24.25 -7.90 -33.53
N ALA A 742 24.79 -8.75 -32.65
CA ALA A 742 24.29 -10.11 -32.47
C ALA A 742 22.87 -10.13 -31.88
N ALA A 743 22.59 -9.26 -30.91
CA ALA A 743 21.27 -9.11 -30.31
C ALA A 743 20.24 -8.56 -31.32
N GLU A 744 20.59 -7.55 -32.12
CA GLU A 744 19.73 -7.00 -33.18
C GLU A 744 19.32 -8.06 -34.20
N LYS A 745 20.29 -8.87 -34.66
CA LYS A 745 20.01 -9.98 -35.59
C LYS A 745 19.10 -11.03 -34.97
N ALA A 746 19.32 -11.34 -33.69
CA ALA A 746 18.50 -12.29 -32.97
C ALA A 746 17.06 -11.79 -32.79
N ASN A 747 16.86 -10.52 -32.44
CA ASN A 747 15.54 -9.89 -32.37
C ASN A 747 14.81 -9.93 -33.73
N GLN A 748 15.50 -9.53 -34.81
CA GLN A 748 14.91 -9.62 -36.16
C GLN A 748 14.51 -11.05 -36.52
N THR A 749 15.33 -12.04 -36.13
CA THR A 749 15.05 -13.46 -36.36
C THR A 749 13.86 -13.96 -35.54
N ALA A 750 13.66 -13.46 -34.33
CA ALA A 750 12.47 -13.76 -33.52
C ALA A 750 11.21 -13.23 -34.22
N LYS A 751 11.23 -11.96 -34.66
CA LYS A 751 10.13 -11.33 -35.40
C LYS A 751 9.80 -12.06 -36.72
N ASP A 752 10.83 -12.48 -37.46
CA ASP A 752 10.65 -13.20 -38.74
C ASP A 752 10.13 -14.65 -38.55
N ASN A 753 10.30 -15.24 -37.36
CA ASN A 753 9.93 -16.62 -37.03
C ASN A 753 8.73 -16.75 -36.08
N ALA A 754 7.88 -15.73 -35.94
CA ALA A 754 6.67 -15.72 -35.10
C ALA A 754 5.64 -16.87 -35.37
N GLY A 755 5.90 -17.74 -36.35
CA GLY A 755 5.16 -18.97 -36.64
C GLY A 755 5.82 -20.27 -36.17
N ASN A 756 7.00 -20.22 -35.54
CA ASN A 756 7.72 -21.37 -34.99
C ASN A 756 8.21 -21.08 -33.55
N PRO A 757 7.44 -21.46 -32.52
CA PRO A 757 7.70 -21.10 -31.12
C PRO A 757 9.08 -21.52 -30.61
N GLU A 758 9.59 -22.66 -31.04
CA GLU A 758 10.91 -23.15 -30.60
C GLU A 758 12.07 -22.31 -31.15
N GLN A 759 11.93 -21.78 -32.37
CA GLN A 759 12.97 -20.94 -32.99
C GLN A 759 12.88 -19.49 -32.54
N GLU A 760 11.67 -18.99 -32.32
CA GLU A 760 11.41 -17.68 -31.75
C GLU A 760 11.98 -17.57 -30.32
N GLN A 761 11.67 -18.53 -29.45
CA GLN A 761 12.22 -18.58 -28.09
C GLN A 761 13.75 -18.66 -28.10
N ALA A 762 14.32 -19.51 -28.97
CA ALA A 762 15.77 -19.62 -29.07
C ALA A 762 16.42 -18.31 -29.57
N ALA A 763 15.74 -17.53 -30.42
CA ALA A 763 16.23 -16.25 -30.89
C ALA A 763 16.12 -15.16 -29.81
N GLN A 764 15.02 -15.11 -29.06
CA GLN A 764 14.86 -14.22 -27.89
C GLN A 764 15.92 -14.52 -26.82
N ASP A 765 16.19 -15.80 -26.55
CA ASP A 765 17.26 -16.22 -25.65
C ASP A 765 18.65 -15.69 -26.07
N VAL A 766 18.96 -15.71 -27.38
CA VAL A 766 20.21 -15.18 -27.93
C VAL A 766 20.25 -13.67 -27.80
N GLN A 767 19.14 -12.98 -28.08
CA GLN A 767 19.02 -11.53 -27.92
C GLN A 767 19.29 -11.11 -26.47
N LYS A 768 18.62 -11.75 -25.50
CA LYS A 768 18.75 -11.43 -24.07
C LYS A 768 20.19 -11.63 -23.59
N GLN A 769 20.77 -12.80 -23.87
CA GLN A 769 22.14 -13.12 -23.44
C GLN A 769 23.21 -12.26 -24.13
N ALA A 770 23.03 -11.92 -25.41
CA ALA A 770 23.96 -11.03 -26.12
C ALA A 770 23.86 -9.59 -25.58
N SER A 771 22.66 -9.11 -25.26
CA SER A 771 22.44 -7.79 -24.65
C SER A 771 23.11 -7.69 -23.27
N GLY A 772 22.99 -8.73 -22.44
CA GLY A 772 23.69 -8.81 -21.15
C GLY A 772 25.22 -8.80 -21.31
N ALA A 773 25.76 -9.55 -22.27
CA ALA A 773 27.19 -9.55 -22.57
C ALA A 773 27.69 -8.20 -23.12
N CYS A 774 26.86 -7.48 -23.90
CA CYS A 774 27.14 -6.13 -24.36
C CYS A 774 27.30 -5.15 -23.18
N LYS A 775 26.33 -5.13 -22.26
CA LYS A 775 26.36 -4.27 -21.06
C LYS A 775 27.54 -4.59 -20.14
N SER A 776 27.87 -5.87 -19.98
CA SER A 776 29.07 -6.31 -19.23
C SER A 776 30.35 -5.73 -19.84
N CYS A 777 30.49 -5.80 -21.17
CA CYS A 777 31.62 -5.22 -21.90
C CYS A 777 31.66 -3.68 -21.77
N GLN A 778 30.54 -2.98 -21.89
CA GLN A 778 30.49 -1.53 -21.71
C GLN A 778 30.92 -1.11 -20.30
N SER A 779 30.48 -1.85 -19.27
CA SER A 779 30.84 -1.61 -17.87
C SER A 779 32.33 -1.84 -17.62
N LEU A 780 32.90 -2.93 -18.15
CA LEU A 780 34.34 -3.19 -18.12
C LEU A 780 35.15 -2.09 -18.84
N GLY A 781 34.67 -1.61 -19.98
CA GLY A 781 35.28 -0.51 -20.71
C GLY A 781 35.27 0.80 -19.92
N LYS A 782 34.15 1.15 -19.26
CA LYS A 782 34.03 2.30 -18.36
C LYS A 782 34.95 2.16 -17.14
N ASN A 783 34.99 0.99 -16.50
CA ASN A 783 35.85 0.72 -15.37
C ASN A 783 37.33 0.87 -15.72
N ALA A 784 37.75 0.34 -16.87
CA ALA A 784 39.10 0.49 -17.39
C ALA A 784 39.48 1.97 -17.65
N LYS A 785 38.54 2.79 -18.15
CA LYS A 785 38.73 4.24 -18.32
C LYS A 785 38.76 4.99 -16.98
N SER A 786 37.95 4.59 -16.01
CA SER A 786 37.83 5.25 -14.69
C SER A 786 39.08 5.12 -13.82
N GLY A 787 39.93 4.11 -14.06
CA GLY A 787 41.22 3.92 -13.38
C GLY A 787 42.18 5.12 -13.50
N GLN A 788 41.93 6.03 -14.45
CA GLN A 788 42.66 7.29 -14.64
C GLN A 788 42.33 8.37 -13.58
N SER A 789 41.18 8.29 -12.90
CA SER A 789 40.59 9.40 -12.13
C SER A 789 41.32 9.73 -10.82
N ASN A 790 42.22 8.87 -10.34
CA ASN A 790 43.00 9.12 -9.13
C ASN A 790 44.09 10.21 -9.29
N LYS A 791 44.06 10.96 -10.38
CA LYS A 791 44.96 12.09 -10.69
C LYS A 791 44.57 13.44 -10.07
N SER A 792 43.57 13.52 -9.17
CA SER A 792 43.09 14.83 -8.64
C SER A 792 42.91 14.98 -7.13
N SER A 793 43.55 14.16 -6.27
CA SER A 793 43.53 14.37 -4.81
C SER A 793 44.89 14.36 -4.10
N SER A 794 46.01 14.48 -4.83
CA SER A 794 47.35 14.62 -4.21
C SER A 794 48.04 15.95 -4.51
N SER A 795 47.30 17.07 -4.47
CA SER A 795 47.90 18.37 -4.20
C SER A 795 47.80 18.70 -2.71
N GLY A 796 48.82 18.31 -1.94
CA GLY A 796 49.08 18.92 -0.64
C GLY A 796 49.33 17.93 0.51
N SER A 797 50.55 17.39 0.59
CA SER A 797 51.39 17.52 1.78
C SER A 797 52.75 16.87 1.54
N LYS A 798 53.80 17.70 1.61
CA LYS A 798 55.20 17.26 1.72
C LYS A 798 55.35 16.30 2.90
N PRO A 799 56.03 15.15 2.75
CA PRO A 799 56.56 14.42 3.89
C PRO A 799 57.77 15.19 4.41
N GLY A 800 57.63 15.82 5.59
CA GLY A 800 58.77 16.26 6.37
C GLY A 800 59.54 15.04 6.87
N GLN A 801 60.74 14.83 6.33
CA GLN A 801 61.78 14.09 7.04
C GLN A 801 62.24 14.96 8.22
N GLU A 802 61.99 14.52 9.44
CA GLU A 802 62.87 14.77 10.57
C GLU A 802 62.76 13.60 11.56
N GLY A 803 63.90 12.97 11.82
CA GLY A 803 64.03 11.77 12.63
C GLY A 803 63.85 12.02 14.13
N GLY A 804 63.43 10.96 14.83
CA GLY A 804 63.40 10.89 16.29
C GLY A 804 63.41 9.44 16.74
N ASN A 805 64.59 8.99 17.16
CA ASN A 805 64.97 7.66 17.67
C ASN A 805 64.00 7.09 18.74
N PRO A 806 63.80 5.75 18.85
CA PRO A 806 63.11 5.16 19.98
C PRO A 806 64.03 5.09 21.20
N GLY A 807 63.70 5.85 22.26
CA GLY A 807 64.32 5.74 23.57
C GLY A 807 63.76 4.54 24.33
N GLN A 808 64.54 3.46 24.42
CA GLN A 808 64.43 2.48 25.50
C GLN A 808 65.16 3.02 26.73
N GLU A 809 64.43 3.46 27.75
CA GLU A 809 64.97 3.64 29.10
C GLU A 809 64.99 2.29 29.82
N GLY A 810 66.15 1.64 29.77
CA GLY A 810 66.57 0.67 30.77
C GLY A 810 67.41 1.37 31.83
N GLY A 811 66.79 1.76 32.94
CA GLY A 811 67.50 2.22 34.13
C GLY A 811 67.95 1.03 34.99
N ASN A 812 69.24 0.94 35.29
CA ASN A 812 69.77 0.16 36.41
C ASN A 812 70.65 1.10 37.27
N PRO A 813 70.71 0.90 38.60
CA PRO A 813 70.91 1.97 39.57
C PRO A 813 72.36 2.13 40.00
N GLY A 814 72.66 3.25 40.65
CA GLY A 814 73.82 3.32 41.53
C GLY A 814 74.10 4.69 42.14
N GLN A 815 74.00 4.72 43.46
CA GLN A 815 74.78 5.51 44.42
C GLN A 815 74.11 6.76 45.04
N GLU A 816 74.11 6.66 46.38
CA GLU A 816 73.91 7.64 47.46
C GLU A 816 72.48 8.01 47.91
#